data_AF-A0ABD5IN84-F1
#
_entry.id   AF-A0ABD5IN84-F1
#
_cell.length_a   1.000
_cell.length_b   1.000
_cell.length_c   1.000
_cell.angle_alpha   90.00
_cell.angle_beta   90.00
_cell.angle_gamma   90.00
#
_symmetry.space_group_name_H-M   'P 1'
#
loop_
_entity.id
_entity.type
_entity.pdbx_description
1 polymer ?
#
loop_
_entity_poly.entity_id
_entity_poly.type
_entity_poly.pdbx_seq_one_letter_code
_entity_poly.pdbx_strand_id
1 'polypeptide(L)'
;MQNVYAYHLKAKQKSGKPSLFIWFEAKNDARAKRDLENHIEDAELDQSAYFKPVRTNYPVVDDLPPEAAFCDTWCLRYKLDDNLSWQVIPATEREQVQEQHKPAGDAGAADEATNDGGEPAHGQEPRAYFAKMSADTRAVAVILHGFEVIDTVLSKSQMTNVINTALSGESAYIADMLQALRLPAVSCMDPVRFAAFVAGVARRYEETDPESTFINIRKYVEQLLKPAPEPETETTKTVHKRGYTQTHDALDREIACALWVGDVDCQNIAGEIDRWAQQKIKNDDEDFKRWSMALRAAPNILKYSRETIFGVVRNVPSSDMYHFPATLRSWIEKYLSEHGVYEFGAAPDAVHLVAEPEPEPEPELVSLGGGRFDVSSLFEASPLATVQVDSEPSKDAEQQPLPEQTCNDASNDGEKAEVAQRQESEPAADCAQAYFEPGRYADISNTAYHAANGISSTQVKDARISLMYYHGRHVIKTIGRERSDALTFGSLVHTLALEPENLERDFNVEPIIPDGAFTNTASMRAFIEQHNETLPKMADTDTLRTVIDEHNAKLPTPYALGGNADEIGRIYSLLPPEFQTIPDGQKFTATAMKACIKEYNSTLPEPLKVSGGRDALLEQLAIIDPEFAAREVAIPAPLSVSGNKEDMAARIKTILPTAIFADELLDAWKNSDDGRQLVTQQQMQHAKAIQRALFTHPSAGPLLQHEQRAVEASYFGFDEETGLEVRVRPDLEIDLNSVRVGVDLKSVSMGRVKQDALRAKLHREIIDRDYHLSAAMYSDIAAFDQFFWIFVNKDEGYHWVAIVEASPDLLELGRLEYKKALRDIKNAFDTDTWPAPITEEIVDDLNDYDQRRMEALRVA
;
A
#
# COMPACT_ATOMS: atom_id res chain seq x y z
N MET A 1 1.80 -17.85 -5.01
CA MET A 1 3.11 -17.51 -4.43
C MET A 1 3.11 -17.94 -2.98
N GLN A 2 3.91 -18.95 -2.63
CA GLN A 2 4.29 -19.18 -1.23
C GLN A 2 5.23 -18.03 -0.84
N ASN A 3 4.87 -17.31 0.22
CA ASN A 3 5.75 -16.32 0.82
C ASN A 3 6.54 -17.03 1.92
N VAL A 4 7.82 -16.73 2.04
CA VAL A 4 8.66 -17.24 3.13
C VAL A 4 8.43 -16.40 4.38
N TYR A 5 8.14 -17.05 5.50
CA TYR A 5 7.89 -16.41 6.78
C TYR A 5 8.97 -16.79 7.77
N ALA A 6 9.56 -15.79 8.42
CA ALA A 6 10.54 -15.97 9.49
C ALA A 6 10.02 -15.33 10.78
N TYR A 7 10.18 -16.04 11.90
CA TYR A 7 9.71 -15.60 13.21
C TYR A 7 10.80 -15.72 14.27
N HIS A 8 10.85 -14.71 15.14
CA HIS A 8 11.68 -14.67 16.33
C HIS A 8 10.81 -14.77 17.59
N LEU A 9 11.09 -15.76 18.42
CA LEU A 9 10.47 -15.98 19.72
C LEU A 9 11.45 -15.59 20.81
N LYS A 10 11.37 -14.33 21.25
CA LYS A 10 12.22 -13.82 22.32
C LYS A 10 11.81 -14.43 23.67
N ALA A 11 12.74 -15.09 24.35
CA ALA A 11 12.48 -15.62 25.69
C ALA A 11 12.34 -14.49 26.72
N LYS A 12 11.48 -14.68 27.72
CA LYS A 12 11.37 -13.78 28.87
C LYS A 12 12.55 -14.02 29.80
N GLN A 13 13.21 -12.96 30.28
CA GLN A 13 14.39 -13.09 31.18
C GLN A 13 14.14 -14.00 32.41
N LYS A 14 12.92 -14.04 32.93
CA LYS A 14 12.55 -14.89 34.09
C LYS A 14 12.35 -16.38 33.77
N SER A 15 12.25 -16.77 32.49
CA SER A 15 11.98 -18.16 32.11
C SER A 15 13.25 -19.02 31.99
N GLY A 16 14.43 -18.41 31.87
CA GLY A 16 15.71 -19.12 31.72
C GLY A 16 15.84 -19.93 30.42
N LYS A 17 14.92 -19.76 29.47
CA LYS A 17 14.95 -20.45 28.16
C LYS A 17 15.69 -19.61 27.10
N PRO A 18 16.32 -20.23 26.09
CA PRO A 18 16.94 -19.51 24.98
C PRO A 18 15.87 -18.93 24.05
N SER A 19 16.20 -17.82 23.35
CA SER A 19 15.32 -17.28 22.30
C SER A 19 15.42 -18.14 21.04
N LEU A 20 14.30 -18.28 20.32
CA LEU A 20 14.19 -19.23 19.20
C LEU A 20 13.96 -18.50 17.87
N PHE A 21 14.48 -19.08 16.79
CA PHE A 21 14.21 -18.67 15.41
C PHE A 21 13.59 -19.83 14.63
N ILE A 22 12.61 -19.53 13.78
CA ILE A 22 11.99 -20.51 12.87
C ILE A 22 11.63 -19.81 11.55
N TRP A 23 11.69 -20.54 10.45
CA TRP A 23 11.17 -20.10 9.16
C TRP A 23 10.44 -21.23 8.44
N PHE A 24 9.45 -20.88 7.63
CA PHE A 24 8.66 -21.80 6.81
C PHE A 24 7.86 -21.05 5.75
N GLU A 25 7.42 -21.76 4.72
CA GLU A 25 6.58 -21.19 3.67
C GLU A 25 5.09 -21.17 4.03
N ALA A 26 4.40 -20.09 3.67
CA ALA A 26 2.94 -20.02 3.80
C ALA A 26 2.29 -19.22 2.67
N LYS A 27 1.00 -19.47 2.42
CA LYS A 27 0.25 -18.78 1.35
C LYS A 27 -0.07 -17.32 1.66
N ASN A 28 -0.19 -16.96 2.94
CA ASN A 28 -0.48 -15.59 3.41
C ASN A 28 -0.24 -15.45 4.92
N ASP A 29 -0.27 -14.21 5.43
CA ASP A 29 0.04 -13.86 6.82
C ASP A 29 -0.87 -14.54 7.85
N ALA A 30 -2.15 -14.78 7.49
CA ALA A 30 -3.10 -15.45 8.37
C ALA A 30 -2.86 -16.97 8.43
N ARG A 31 -2.37 -17.57 7.34
CA ARG A 31 -1.94 -18.97 7.31
C ARG A 31 -0.64 -19.14 8.09
N ALA A 32 0.33 -18.24 7.89
CA ALA A 32 1.60 -18.26 8.60
C ALA A 32 1.45 -18.19 10.13
N LYS A 33 0.55 -17.35 10.64
CA LYS A 33 0.28 -17.28 12.08
C LYS A 33 -0.29 -18.58 12.65
N ARG A 34 -1.17 -19.26 11.92
CA ARG A 34 -1.74 -20.56 12.34
C ARG A 34 -0.73 -21.68 12.28
N ASP A 35 0.05 -21.74 11.20
CA ASP A 35 1.10 -22.76 11.05
C ASP A 35 2.20 -22.55 12.11
N LEU A 36 2.53 -21.31 12.47
CA LEU A 36 3.40 -21.01 13.62
C LEU A 36 2.84 -21.53 14.94
N GLU A 37 1.54 -21.35 15.20
CA GLU A 37 0.88 -21.86 16.41
C GLU A 37 0.94 -23.40 16.46
N ASN A 38 0.70 -24.07 15.33
CA ASN A 38 0.83 -25.53 15.23
C ASN A 38 2.27 -25.98 15.51
N HIS A 39 3.29 -25.32 14.92
CA HIS A 39 4.69 -25.66 15.18
C HIS A 39 5.08 -25.47 16.66
N ILE A 40 4.57 -24.43 17.32
CA ILE A 40 4.78 -24.20 18.76
C ILE A 40 4.15 -25.33 19.60
N GLU A 41 2.96 -25.80 19.23
CA GLU A 41 2.27 -26.91 19.90
C GLU A 41 2.97 -28.25 19.67
N ASP A 42 3.34 -28.56 18.43
CA ASP A 42 4.06 -29.78 18.04
C ASP A 42 5.44 -29.89 18.71
N ALA A 43 6.10 -28.75 18.94
CA ALA A 43 7.37 -28.67 19.64
C ALA A 43 7.22 -28.63 21.19
N GLU A 44 5.99 -28.74 21.70
CA GLU A 44 5.64 -28.70 23.13
C GLU A 44 6.24 -27.47 23.86
N LEU A 45 6.27 -26.31 23.18
CA LEU A 45 6.86 -25.10 23.73
C LEU A 45 5.91 -24.41 24.71
N ASP A 46 6.40 -24.16 25.93
CA ASP A 46 5.70 -23.33 26.92
C ASP A 46 5.62 -21.87 26.46
N GLN A 47 4.49 -21.48 25.88
CA GLN A 47 4.23 -20.13 25.38
C GLN A 47 4.38 -19.05 26.46
N SER A 48 4.18 -19.39 27.74
CA SER A 48 4.31 -18.42 28.83
C SER A 48 5.76 -17.96 29.04
N ALA A 49 6.74 -18.77 28.60
CA ALA A 49 8.17 -18.50 28.68
C ALA A 49 8.68 -17.51 27.63
N TYR A 50 7.89 -17.19 26.61
CA TYR A 50 8.27 -16.35 25.46
C TYR A 50 7.37 -15.11 25.35
N PHE A 51 7.89 -14.02 24.77
CA PHE A 51 7.08 -12.91 24.30
C PHE A 51 6.31 -13.31 23.04
N LYS A 52 5.31 -12.50 22.65
CA LYS A 52 4.55 -12.74 21.42
C LYS A 52 5.51 -12.86 20.22
N PRO A 53 5.40 -13.91 19.38
CA PRO A 53 6.31 -14.10 18.26
C PRO A 53 6.33 -12.87 17.34
N VAL A 54 7.52 -12.43 16.97
CA VAL A 54 7.74 -11.27 16.09
C VAL A 54 8.11 -11.77 14.71
N ARG A 55 7.42 -11.31 13.67
CA ARG A 55 7.79 -11.60 12.28
C ARG A 55 9.05 -10.81 11.95
N THR A 56 10.05 -11.47 11.37
CA THR A 56 11.30 -10.85 10.92
C THR A 56 11.41 -10.92 9.40
N ASN A 57 12.33 -10.14 8.83
CA ASN A 57 12.75 -10.34 7.45
C ASN A 57 13.45 -11.69 7.33
N TYR A 58 13.29 -12.34 6.18
CA TYR A 58 13.92 -13.62 5.89
C TYR A 58 15.43 -13.42 5.66
N PRO A 59 16.32 -14.08 6.44
CA PRO A 59 17.75 -13.93 6.27
C PRO A 59 18.27 -14.75 5.08
N VAL A 60 19.05 -14.12 4.20
CA VAL A 60 19.71 -14.79 3.07
C VAL A 60 21.14 -15.13 3.49
N VAL A 61 21.32 -16.29 4.12
CA VAL A 61 22.61 -16.79 4.64
C VAL A 61 22.74 -18.30 4.44
N ASP A 62 23.97 -18.81 4.30
CA ASP A 62 24.24 -20.21 3.96
C ASP A 62 23.96 -21.22 5.09
N ASP A 63 23.83 -20.77 6.35
CA ASP A 63 23.69 -21.63 7.55
C ASP A 63 22.29 -21.57 8.19
N LEU A 64 21.26 -21.34 7.37
CA LEU A 64 19.85 -21.42 7.76
C LEU A 64 19.52 -22.78 8.41
N PRO A 65 18.73 -22.80 9.50
CA PRO A 65 18.24 -24.07 10.05
C PRO A 65 17.27 -24.73 9.07
N PRO A 66 17.00 -26.06 9.22
CA PRO A 66 15.98 -26.73 8.43
C PRO A 66 14.62 -26.02 8.50
N GLU A 67 13.88 -26.04 7.39
CA GLU A 67 12.54 -25.44 7.34
C GLU A 67 11.63 -26.05 8.43
N ALA A 68 10.79 -25.21 9.03
CA ALA A 68 9.84 -25.56 10.08
C ALA A 68 10.47 -26.12 11.38
N ALA A 69 11.79 -25.93 11.60
CA ALA A 69 12.47 -26.31 12.83
C ALA A 69 12.89 -25.09 13.68
N PHE A 70 12.65 -25.15 15.00
CA PHE A 70 13.14 -24.13 15.93
C PHE A 70 14.65 -24.26 16.17
N CYS A 71 15.36 -23.15 16.00
CA CYS A 71 16.79 -23.03 16.29
C CYS A 71 17.01 -22.15 17.52
N ASP A 72 17.57 -22.73 18.59
CA ASP A 72 17.92 -22.08 19.86
C ASP A 72 19.32 -21.44 19.85
N THR A 73 20.16 -21.81 18.88
CA THR A 73 21.52 -21.28 18.70
C THR A 73 21.60 -20.18 17.64
N TRP A 74 20.50 -19.86 16.98
CA TRP A 74 20.46 -18.81 15.94
C TRP A 74 20.90 -17.45 16.50
N CYS A 75 20.33 -17.06 17.64
CA CYS A 75 20.62 -15.80 18.31
C CYS A 75 22.02 -15.72 18.94
N LEU A 76 22.81 -16.82 18.89
CA LEU A 76 24.24 -16.82 19.28
C LEU A 76 25.14 -16.39 18.12
N ARG A 77 24.65 -16.50 16.89
CA ARG A 77 25.38 -16.18 15.65
C ARG A 77 24.89 -14.89 15.00
N TYR A 78 23.60 -14.60 15.17
CA TYR A 78 22.91 -13.49 14.52
C TYR A 78 22.18 -12.62 15.55
N LYS A 79 22.25 -11.29 15.38
CA LYS A 79 21.47 -10.32 16.16
C LYS A 79 20.43 -9.65 15.25
N LEU A 80 19.23 -9.48 15.78
CA LEU A 80 18.13 -8.81 15.08
C LEU A 80 18.25 -7.29 15.27
N ASP A 81 18.23 -6.54 14.18
CA ASP A 81 18.25 -5.07 14.21
C ASP A 81 16.84 -4.45 14.30
N ASP A 82 16.78 -3.12 14.43
CA ASP A 82 15.51 -2.37 14.58
C ASP A 82 14.65 -2.38 13.31
N ASN A 83 15.22 -2.76 12.15
CA ASN A 83 14.52 -2.97 10.88
C ASN A 83 14.04 -4.42 10.72
N LEU A 84 14.10 -5.23 11.78
CA LEU A 84 13.72 -6.65 11.80
C LEU A 84 14.56 -7.51 10.84
N SER A 85 15.79 -7.10 10.54
CA SER A 85 16.75 -7.84 9.71
C SER A 85 17.84 -8.48 10.58
N TRP A 86 18.33 -9.65 10.16
CA TRP A 86 19.35 -10.39 10.89
C TRP A 86 20.76 -10.01 10.43
N GLN A 87 21.63 -9.64 11.39
CA GLN A 87 23.02 -9.32 11.15
C GLN A 87 23.95 -10.30 11.87
N VAL A 88 25.05 -10.69 11.22
CA VAL A 88 26.06 -11.57 11.81
C VAL A 88 26.71 -10.89 13.01
N ILE A 89 26.79 -11.57 14.15
CA ILE A 89 27.52 -11.10 15.32
C ILE A 89 29.03 -11.21 15.03
N PRO A 90 29.81 -10.11 15.12
CA PRO A 90 31.26 -10.13 14.92
C PRO A 90 31.96 -11.11 15.86
N ALA A 91 33.04 -11.75 15.40
CA ALA A 91 33.74 -12.79 16.16
C ALA A 91 34.22 -12.34 17.56
N THR A 92 34.56 -11.06 17.72
CA THR A 92 34.96 -10.44 18.99
C THR A 92 33.81 -10.29 20.01
N GLU A 93 32.55 -10.30 19.57
CA GLU A 93 31.35 -10.17 20.43
C GLU A 93 30.73 -11.53 20.79
N ARG A 94 31.08 -12.62 20.08
CA ARG A 94 30.50 -13.96 20.29
C ARG A 94 30.84 -14.59 21.64
N GLU A 95 32.01 -14.26 22.20
CA GLU A 95 32.45 -14.75 23.51
C GLU A 95 31.61 -14.17 24.67
N GLN A 96 31.10 -12.94 24.53
CA GLN A 96 30.24 -12.30 25.55
C GLN A 96 28.79 -12.82 25.52
N VAL A 97 28.28 -13.17 24.33
CA VAL A 97 26.90 -13.71 24.16
C VAL A 97 26.77 -15.14 24.71
N GLN A 98 27.86 -15.92 24.69
CA GLN A 98 27.93 -17.25 25.30
C GLN A 98 27.94 -17.22 26.84
N GLU A 99 28.49 -16.17 27.47
CA GLU A 99 28.46 -16.01 28.93
C GLU A 99 27.09 -15.58 29.48
N GLN A 100 26.29 -14.85 28.71
CA GLN A 100 24.96 -14.36 29.12
C GLN A 100 23.84 -15.42 29.10
N HIS A 101 24.06 -16.59 28.49
CA HIS A 101 23.07 -17.69 28.44
C HIS A 101 23.15 -18.67 29.63
N LYS A 102 23.85 -18.30 30.72
CA LYS A 102 23.87 -19.08 31.97
C LYS A 102 22.79 -18.57 32.93
N PRO A 103 21.96 -19.44 33.55
CA PRO A 103 20.85 -18.97 34.37
C PRO A 103 21.29 -18.57 35.79
N ALA A 104 21.00 -17.34 36.19
CA ALA A 104 20.93 -16.81 37.56
C ALA A 104 20.32 -15.40 37.46
N GLY A 105 19.52 -14.83 38.37
CA GLY A 105 19.22 -15.03 39.78
C GLY A 105 18.60 -13.70 40.26
N ASP A 106 17.86 -13.74 41.37
CA ASP A 106 16.85 -12.79 41.84
C ASP A 106 17.31 -11.39 42.33
N ALA A 107 16.35 -10.45 42.39
CA ALA A 107 16.28 -9.16 43.13
C ALA A 107 17.20 -7.99 42.69
N GLY A 108 16.84 -6.70 42.75
CA GLY A 108 15.72 -5.98 43.38
C GLY A 108 15.87 -4.44 43.14
N ALA A 109 14.82 -3.68 43.50
CA ALA A 109 14.52 -2.30 43.13
C ALA A 109 15.13 -1.19 44.03
N ALA A 110 15.10 0.08 43.55
CA ALA A 110 14.81 1.36 44.25
C ALA A 110 15.40 2.56 43.47
N ASP A 111 14.59 3.45 42.89
CA ASP A 111 14.07 4.77 43.40
C ASP A 111 14.89 5.96 42.87
N GLU A 112 14.36 6.74 41.92
CA GLU A 112 13.56 7.98 42.07
C GLU A 112 14.40 9.27 42.21
N ALA A 113 14.37 10.10 41.17
CA ALA A 113 14.52 11.55 41.25
C ALA A 113 13.68 12.21 40.16
N THR A 114 12.79 13.09 40.59
CA THR A 114 11.73 13.77 39.84
C THR A 114 12.28 14.94 39.02
N ASN A 115 11.79 15.09 37.78
CA ASN A 115 11.69 16.41 37.17
C ASN A 115 10.44 16.51 36.29
N ASP A 116 9.78 17.65 36.40
CA ASP A 116 8.46 17.98 35.90
C ASP A 116 8.42 18.01 34.36
N GLY A 117 7.43 17.34 33.78
CA GLY A 117 7.30 17.10 32.34
C GLY A 117 6.08 16.24 32.06
N GLY A 118 4.89 16.83 32.22
CA GLY A 118 3.60 16.17 32.00
C GLY A 118 3.52 15.52 30.62
N GLU A 119 3.02 14.28 30.59
CA GLU A 119 2.89 13.42 29.40
C GLU A 119 2.10 14.08 28.25
N PRO A 120 2.42 13.77 26.98
CA PRO A 120 1.44 13.93 25.93
C PRO A 120 0.43 12.78 26.07
N ALA A 121 -0.85 13.11 26.25
CA ALA A 121 -1.92 12.15 26.07
C ALA A 121 -1.86 11.58 24.64
N HIS A 122 -2.22 10.29 24.48
CA HIS A 122 -2.33 9.62 23.18
C HIS A 122 -3.04 10.52 22.17
N GLY A 123 -2.28 11.05 21.19
CA GLY A 123 -2.80 11.90 20.11
C GLY A 123 -2.17 13.29 19.92
N GLN A 124 -1.17 13.71 20.71
CA GLN A 124 -0.43 14.96 20.44
C GLN A 124 0.78 14.74 19.53
N GLU A 125 0.92 15.59 18.50
CA GLU A 125 2.07 15.56 17.59
C GLU A 125 3.40 15.86 18.33
N PRO A 126 4.47 15.08 18.10
CA PRO A 126 5.80 15.23 18.70
C PRO A 126 6.34 16.68 18.76
N ARG A 127 6.11 17.46 17.70
CA ARG A 127 6.57 18.86 17.60
C ARG A 127 5.86 19.81 18.54
N ALA A 128 4.57 19.57 18.82
CA ALA A 128 3.80 20.38 19.76
C ALA A 128 4.22 20.12 21.21
N TYR A 129 4.71 18.91 21.50
CA TYR A 129 5.29 18.58 22.80
C TYR A 129 6.68 19.20 22.98
N PHE A 130 7.55 19.08 21.99
CA PHE A 130 8.89 19.70 21.99
C PHE A 130 8.80 21.22 22.23
N ALA A 131 7.84 21.91 21.61
CA ALA A 131 7.63 23.35 21.77
C ALA A 131 7.31 23.80 23.22
N LYS A 132 6.74 22.91 24.05
CA LYS A 132 6.37 23.21 25.46
C LYS A 132 7.53 23.03 26.43
N MET A 133 8.66 22.47 25.98
CA MET A 133 9.83 22.23 26.81
C MET A 133 10.65 23.50 27.02
N SER A 134 11.44 23.54 28.10
CA SER A 134 12.38 24.64 28.32
C SER A 134 13.42 24.72 27.20
N ALA A 135 13.95 25.93 26.93
CA ALA A 135 14.99 26.12 25.91
C ALA A 135 16.22 25.23 26.16
N ASP A 136 16.58 25.05 27.42
CA ASP A 136 17.70 24.22 27.84
C ASP A 136 17.46 22.74 27.50
N THR A 137 16.27 22.23 27.81
CA THR A 137 15.88 20.84 27.50
C THR A 137 15.84 20.58 26.00
N ARG A 138 15.30 21.54 25.22
CA ARG A 138 15.28 21.45 23.75
C ARG A 138 16.69 21.43 23.16
N ALA A 139 17.60 22.25 23.70
CA ALA A 139 18.97 22.33 23.22
C ALA A 139 19.75 21.03 23.47
N VAL A 140 19.65 20.47 24.69
CA VAL A 140 20.29 19.17 25.02
C VAL A 140 19.80 18.05 24.11
N ALA A 141 18.48 17.97 23.86
CA ALA A 141 17.89 16.96 23.00
C ALA A 141 18.44 17.03 21.56
N VAL A 142 18.57 18.25 21.01
CA VAL A 142 19.12 18.47 19.66
C VAL A 142 20.60 18.13 19.60
N ILE A 143 21.38 18.49 20.64
CA ILE A 143 22.83 18.24 20.67
C ILE A 143 23.14 16.74 20.72
N LEU A 144 22.42 15.99 21.57
CA LEU A 144 22.73 14.57 21.80
C LEU A 144 22.16 13.64 20.73
N HIS A 145 21.02 13.97 20.13
CA HIS A 145 20.32 13.07 19.22
C HIS A 145 20.09 13.63 17.82
N GLY A 146 20.37 14.90 17.58
CA GLY A 146 20.07 15.53 16.30
C GLY A 146 18.57 15.83 16.10
N PHE A 147 18.28 16.66 15.10
CA PHE A 147 16.94 17.18 14.84
C PHE A 147 15.97 16.11 14.32
N GLU A 148 16.45 15.18 13.49
CA GLU A 148 15.65 14.12 12.84
C GLU A 148 14.98 13.17 13.84
N VAL A 149 15.51 13.16 15.06
CA VAL A 149 15.14 12.22 16.12
C VAL A 149 14.03 12.79 17.02
N ILE A 150 13.67 14.07 16.87
CA ILE A 150 12.59 14.73 17.62
C ILE A 150 11.21 14.16 17.28
N ASP A 151 11.03 13.69 16.04
CA ASP A 151 9.77 13.07 15.60
C ASP A 151 9.66 11.59 16.03
N THR A 152 10.75 10.99 16.58
CA THR A 152 10.82 9.56 16.96
C THR A 152 11.16 9.27 18.44
N VAL A 153 11.76 10.18 19.21
CA VAL A 153 12.37 9.88 20.54
C VAL A 153 11.61 10.43 21.76
N LEU A 154 10.37 10.87 21.61
CA LEU A 154 9.61 11.42 22.75
C LEU A 154 8.88 10.31 23.56
N SER A 155 9.64 9.37 24.13
CA SER A 155 9.18 8.55 25.25
C SER A 155 9.81 9.03 26.57
N LYS A 156 9.03 9.04 27.66
CA LYS A 156 9.43 9.58 28.98
C LYS A 156 10.69 8.92 29.54
N SER A 157 10.91 7.63 29.27
CA SER A 157 12.08 6.87 29.72
C SER A 157 13.37 7.24 29.02
N GLN A 158 13.33 7.50 27.70
CA GLN A 158 14.51 7.91 26.93
C GLN A 158 14.91 9.35 27.28
N MET A 159 13.93 10.25 27.43
CA MET A 159 14.16 11.64 27.82
C MET A 159 14.78 11.80 29.22
N THR A 160 14.38 10.94 30.16
CA THR A 160 14.90 10.94 31.53
C THR A 160 16.38 10.54 31.55
N ASN A 161 16.78 9.55 30.73
CA ASN A 161 18.19 9.16 30.61
C ASN A 161 19.05 10.29 30.03
N VAL A 162 18.55 10.97 28.99
CA VAL A 162 19.24 12.08 28.31
C VAL A 162 19.46 13.27 29.24
N ILE A 163 18.43 13.63 30.01
CA ILE A 163 18.49 14.71 31.00
C ILE A 163 19.44 14.32 32.15
N ASN A 164 19.42 13.08 32.61
CA ASN A 164 20.32 12.61 33.68
C ASN A 164 21.79 12.54 33.24
N THR A 165 22.06 12.16 31.98
CA THR A 165 23.42 12.20 31.40
C THR A 165 23.92 13.63 31.19
N ALA A 166 23.05 14.59 30.85
CA ALA A 166 23.44 15.99 30.72
C ALA A 166 23.60 16.72 32.07
N LEU A 167 22.83 16.33 33.09
CA LEU A 167 22.89 16.90 34.45
C LEU A 167 23.99 16.28 35.34
N SER A 168 24.65 15.21 34.91
CA SER A 168 25.78 14.59 35.64
C SER A 168 26.99 15.52 35.77
N GLY A 169 27.06 16.59 34.97
CA GLY A 169 28.11 17.61 35.01
C GLY A 169 29.42 17.20 34.33
N GLU A 170 29.41 16.11 33.55
CA GLU A 170 30.62 15.55 32.93
C GLU A 170 31.14 16.35 31.72
N SER A 171 30.31 17.20 31.10
CA SER A 171 30.70 18.03 29.93
C SER A 171 30.56 19.52 30.21
N ALA A 172 31.69 20.20 30.35
CA ALA A 172 31.76 21.67 30.47
C ALA A 172 31.19 22.38 29.23
N TYR A 173 31.31 21.76 28.06
CA TYR A 173 30.77 22.26 26.80
C TYR A 173 29.24 22.38 26.81
N ILE A 174 28.54 21.34 27.27
CA ILE A 174 27.08 21.34 27.33
C ILE A 174 26.60 22.42 28.32
N ALA A 175 27.26 22.56 29.48
CA ALA A 175 26.92 23.59 30.46
C ALA A 175 27.09 25.02 29.89
N ASP A 176 28.22 25.29 29.24
CA ASP A 176 28.52 26.60 28.63
C ASP A 176 27.58 26.93 27.46
N MET A 177 27.25 25.94 26.63
CA MET A 177 26.30 26.09 25.52
C MET A 177 24.90 26.46 26.03
N LEU A 178 24.41 25.76 27.07
CA LEU A 178 23.12 26.07 27.68
C LEU A 178 23.10 27.48 28.27
N GLN A 179 24.18 27.89 28.94
CA GLN A 179 24.32 29.25 29.46
C GLN A 179 24.29 30.30 28.34
N ALA A 180 24.89 30.01 27.18
CA ALA A 180 24.96 30.94 26.04
C ALA A 180 23.61 31.10 25.30
N LEU A 181 22.80 30.04 25.27
CA LEU A 181 21.49 30.00 24.60
C LEU A 181 20.34 30.57 25.43
N ARG A 182 20.56 30.90 26.71
CA ARG A 182 19.60 31.59 27.61
C ARG A 182 19.42 33.07 27.25
N LEU A 183 19.02 33.35 26.02
CA LEU A 183 18.63 34.66 25.51
C LEU A 183 17.12 34.67 25.19
N PRO A 184 16.37 35.74 25.55
CA PRO A 184 14.92 35.79 25.32
C PRO A 184 14.52 35.54 23.86
N ALA A 185 15.29 36.07 22.91
CA ALA A 185 15.03 35.93 21.47
C ALA A 185 15.16 34.48 20.97
N VAL A 186 16.04 33.68 21.57
CA VAL A 186 16.25 32.27 21.21
C VAL A 186 15.13 31.40 21.76
N SER A 187 14.69 31.66 22.99
CA SER A 187 13.57 30.93 23.62
C SER A 187 12.25 31.07 22.84
N CYS A 188 12.04 32.21 22.18
CA CYS A 188 10.85 32.52 21.39
C CYS A 188 10.86 31.98 19.95
N MET A 189 11.93 31.29 19.53
CA MET A 189 11.98 30.67 18.19
C MET A 189 11.03 29.48 18.07
N ASP A 190 10.46 29.31 16.88
CA ASP A 190 9.67 28.12 16.55
C ASP A 190 10.54 26.84 16.61
N PRO A 191 9.96 25.65 16.85
CA PRO A 191 10.72 24.41 17.05
C PRO A 191 11.72 24.05 15.96
N VAL A 192 11.35 24.26 14.69
CA VAL A 192 12.16 23.88 13.54
C VAL A 192 13.36 24.82 13.43
N ARG A 193 13.11 26.13 13.55
CA ARG A 193 14.16 27.14 13.54
C ARG A 193 15.08 27.06 14.75
N PHE A 194 14.53 26.79 15.94
CA PHE A 194 15.31 26.61 17.16
C PHE A 194 16.29 25.43 17.03
N ALA A 195 15.81 24.28 16.55
CA ALA A 195 16.66 23.11 16.43
C ALA A 195 17.72 23.25 15.33
N ALA A 196 17.38 23.84 14.18
CA ALA A 196 18.35 24.17 13.15
C ALA A 196 19.42 25.15 13.65
N PHE A 197 19.01 26.14 14.45
CA PHE A 197 19.91 27.10 15.09
C PHE A 197 20.88 26.41 16.05
N VAL A 198 20.39 25.57 16.96
CA VAL A 198 21.23 24.82 17.92
C VAL A 198 22.18 23.86 17.20
N ALA A 199 21.70 23.14 16.19
CA ALA A 199 22.53 22.23 15.39
C ALA A 199 23.62 22.99 14.61
N GLY A 200 23.35 24.23 14.18
CA GLY A 200 24.34 25.09 13.53
C GLY A 200 25.40 25.60 14.50
N VAL A 201 24.99 26.01 15.71
CA VAL A 201 25.93 26.44 16.76
C VAL A 201 26.78 25.26 17.25
N ALA A 202 26.18 24.09 17.47
CA ALA A 202 26.90 22.88 17.92
C ALA A 202 27.98 22.44 16.91
N ARG A 203 27.64 22.37 15.61
CA ARG A 203 28.59 22.03 14.54
C ARG A 203 29.77 23.00 14.43
N ARG A 204 29.56 24.27 14.78
CA ARG A 204 30.61 25.30 14.69
C ARG A 204 31.65 25.21 15.80
N TYR A 205 31.27 24.63 16.94
CA TYR A 205 32.04 24.62 18.19
C TYR A 205 32.21 23.21 18.77
N GLU A 206 32.29 22.15 17.95
CA GLU A 206 32.63 20.78 18.41
C GLU A 206 33.81 20.77 19.40
N GLU A 207 33.83 19.81 20.35
CA GLU A 207 34.61 19.59 21.61
C GLU A 207 36.14 19.94 21.67
N THR A 208 36.67 20.68 20.71
CA THR A 208 38.10 20.82 20.42
C THR A 208 38.77 22.08 20.99
N ASP A 209 38.05 23.01 21.64
CA ASP A 209 38.68 24.18 22.28
C ASP A 209 38.00 24.62 23.60
N PRO A 210 38.54 24.20 24.77
CA PRO A 210 37.94 24.47 26.09
C PRO A 210 38.20 25.86 26.69
N GLU A 211 39.15 26.67 26.19
CA GLU A 211 39.60 27.86 26.94
C GLU A 211 38.78 29.15 26.68
N SER A 212 37.78 29.14 25.80
CA SER A 212 36.90 30.32 25.60
C SER A 212 35.50 30.06 25.02
N THR A 213 34.93 28.87 25.26
CA THR A 213 33.74 28.37 24.55
C THR A 213 32.48 29.22 24.81
N PHE A 214 32.14 29.52 26.07
CA PHE A 214 30.95 30.34 26.39
C PHE A 214 30.96 31.74 25.76
N ILE A 215 32.07 32.49 25.88
CA ILE A 215 32.16 33.87 25.39
C ILE A 215 32.06 33.92 23.87
N ASN A 216 32.69 32.97 23.18
CA ASN A 216 32.67 32.91 21.72
C ASN A 216 31.31 32.47 21.19
N ILE A 217 30.70 31.43 21.78
CA ILE A 217 29.35 30.99 21.43
C ILE A 217 28.37 32.15 21.64
N ARG A 218 28.42 32.80 22.81
CA ARG A 218 27.50 33.89 23.14
C ARG A 218 27.65 35.09 22.18
N LYS A 219 28.89 35.49 21.86
CA LYS A 219 29.15 36.60 20.92
C LYS A 219 28.63 36.29 19.51
N TYR A 220 28.78 35.04 19.05
CA TYR A 220 28.27 34.58 17.76
C TYR A 220 26.74 34.56 17.73
N VAL A 221 26.11 33.99 18.76
CA VAL A 221 24.65 33.98 18.92
C VAL A 221 24.10 35.41 18.95
N GLU A 222 24.73 36.32 19.71
CA GLU A 222 24.33 37.74 19.76
C GLU A 222 24.52 38.47 18.42
N GLN A 223 25.48 38.07 17.57
CA GLN A 223 25.65 38.62 16.22
C GLN A 223 24.56 38.14 15.25
N LEU A 224 24.21 36.85 15.29
CA LEU A 224 23.16 36.27 14.45
C LEU A 224 21.76 36.83 14.75
N LEU A 225 21.54 37.30 15.97
CA LEU A 225 20.26 37.87 16.42
C LEU A 225 20.14 39.38 16.19
N LYS A 226 21.18 40.05 15.67
CA LYS A 226 21.07 41.47 15.31
C LYS A 226 20.12 41.61 14.12
N PRO A 227 19.08 42.48 14.20
CA PRO A 227 18.24 42.75 13.05
C PRO A 227 19.10 43.31 11.92
N ALA A 228 18.91 42.78 10.71
CA ALA A 228 19.60 43.25 9.52
C ALA A 228 19.33 44.77 9.34
N PRO A 229 20.35 45.57 8.96
CA PRO A 229 20.12 46.98 8.67
C PRO A 229 19.11 47.10 7.52
N GLU A 230 18.16 48.02 7.64
CA GLU A 230 17.17 48.30 6.61
C GLU A 230 17.86 48.64 5.28
N PRO A 231 17.32 48.20 4.13
CA PRO A 231 17.93 48.47 2.84
C PRO A 231 17.69 49.93 2.47
N GLU A 232 18.72 50.75 2.64
CA GLU A 232 18.78 52.06 1.99
C GLU A 232 18.81 51.86 0.47
N THR A 233 17.98 52.66 -0.17
CA THR A 233 17.74 52.76 -1.60
C THR A 233 19.00 53.07 -2.42
N GLU A 234 18.99 52.53 -3.65
CA GLU A 234 19.87 52.87 -4.78
C GLU A 234 21.33 52.44 -4.68
N THR A 235 21.61 51.24 -5.19
CA THR A 235 22.78 51.03 -6.05
C THR A 235 22.40 50.22 -7.27
N THR A 236 22.67 50.80 -8.44
CA THR A 236 22.60 50.20 -9.76
C THR A 236 23.28 48.82 -9.75
N LYS A 237 22.52 47.74 -9.93
CA LYS A 237 23.07 46.38 -10.12
C LYS A 237 23.85 46.33 -11.42
N THR A 238 25.16 46.56 -11.35
CA THR A 238 26.10 46.17 -12.40
C THR A 238 26.20 44.64 -12.39
N VAL A 239 25.39 43.97 -13.20
CA VAL A 239 25.48 42.52 -13.43
C VAL A 239 26.90 42.19 -13.86
N HIS A 240 27.62 41.40 -13.06
CA HIS A 240 28.98 40.98 -13.41
C HIS A 240 28.87 39.92 -14.51
N LYS A 241 29.54 40.18 -15.64
CA LYS A 241 29.53 39.27 -16.80
C LYS A 241 30.59 38.18 -16.60
N ARG A 242 30.22 36.93 -16.83
CA ARG A 242 31.12 35.78 -16.87
C ARG A 242 32.19 36.00 -17.94
N GLY A 243 33.42 35.63 -17.63
CA GLY A 243 34.54 35.66 -18.58
C GLY A 243 34.54 34.49 -19.56
N TYR A 244 33.52 33.62 -19.53
CA TYR A 244 33.39 32.42 -20.33
C TYR A 244 31.93 32.24 -20.80
N THR A 245 31.72 31.45 -21.86
CA THR A 245 30.37 31.14 -22.36
C THR A 245 29.70 30.14 -21.43
N GLN A 246 28.46 30.41 -21.02
CA GLN A 246 27.71 29.51 -20.15
C GLN A 246 27.21 28.28 -20.93
N THR A 247 27.72 27.10 -20.57
CA THR A 247 27.30 25.79 -21.06
C THR A 247 26.72 24.96 -19.91
N HIS A 248 26.15 23.79 -20.20
CA HIS A 248 25.67 22.89 -19.15
C HIS A 248 26.81 22.38 -18.24
N ASP A 249 28.02 22.21 -18.76
CA ASP A 249 29.19 21.84 -17.95
C ASP A 249 29.64 22.99 -17.04
N ALA A 250 29.56 24.23 -17.53
CA ALA A 250 29.85 25.42 -16.72
C ALA A 250 28.78 25.64 -15.65
N LEU A 251 27.51 25.39 -15.97
CA LEU A 251 26.39 25.40 -15.02
C LEU A 251 26.59 24.37 -13.90
N ASP A 252 26.96 23.14 -14.23
CA ASP A 252 27.23 22.09 -13.25
C ASP A 252 28.35 22.47 -12.29
N ARG A 253 29.42 23.09 -12.81
CA ARG A 253 30.52 23.61 -11.98
C ARG A 253 30.04 24.72 -11.05
N GLU A 254 29.18 25.63 -11.51
CA GLU A 254 28.57 26.67 -10.68
C GLU A 254 27.65 26.10 -9.60
N ILE A 255 26.81 25.11 -9.93
CA ILE A 255 25.93 24.40 -8.99
C ILE A 255 26.76 23.70 -7.93
N ALA A 256 27.77 22.94 -8.34
CA ALA A 256 28.66 22.24 -7.43
C ALA A 256 29.40 23.22 -6.50
N CYS A 257 29.90 24.35 -7.01
CA CYS A 257 30.50 25.39 -6.16
C CYS A 257 29.47 26.02 -5.19
N ALA A 258 28.22 26.19 -5.62
CA ALA A 258 27.16 26.75 -4.79
C ALA A 258 26.74 25.83 -3.64
N LEU A 259 27.00 24.52 -3.75
CA LEU A 259 26.77 23.53 -2.68
C LEU A 259 27.88 23.50 -1.61
N TRP A 260 28.96 24.26 -1.78
CA TRP A 260 30.00 24.36 -0.77
C TRP A 260 29.45 24.95 0.54
N VAL A 261 29.71 24.25 1.65
CA VAL A 261 29.10 24.53 2.97
C VAL A 261 29.65 25.81 3.63
N GLY A 262 30.83 26.29 3.24
CA GLY A 262 31.43 27.54 3.73
C GLY A 262 31.06 28.79 2.91
N ASP A 263 31.63 29.95 3.27
CA ASP A 263 31.44 31.19 2.50
C ASP A 263 32.00 31.06 1.09
N VAL A 264 31.20 31.40 0.08
CA VAL A 264 31.61 31.39 -1.33
C VAL A 264 31.34 32.75 -1.94
N ASP A 265 32.41 33.39 -2.43
CA ASP A 265 32.28 34.53 -3.32
C ASP A 265 31.95 34.03 -4.73
N CYS A 266 30.71 34.22 -5.16
CA CYS A 266 30.24 33.83 -6.50
C CYS A 266 30.96 34.58 -7.63
N GLN A 267 31.63 35.70 -7.36
CA GLN A 267 32.43 36.42 -8.35
C GLN A 267 33.85 35.88 -8.44
N ASN A 268 34.42 35.43 -7.33
CA ASN A 268 35.81 34.97 -7.23
C ASN A 268 35.92 33.64 -6.47
N ILE A 269 35.69 32.54 -7.18
CA ILE A 269 35.74 31.20 -6.60
C ILE A 269 37.19 30.83 -6.25
N ALA A 270 37.45 30.57 -4.97
CA ALA A 270 38.76 30.10 -4.51
C ALA A 270 39.11 28.74 -5.13
N GLY A 271 40.38 28.55 -5.50
CA GLY A 271 40.84 27.33 -6.18
C GLY A 271 40.72 26.04 -5.36
N GLU A 272 40.45 26.13 -4.06
CA GLU A 272 40.09 24.97 -3.23
C GLU A 272 38.63 24.53 -3.41
N ILE A 273 37.71 25.49 -3.47
CA ILE A 273 36.27 25.26 -3.69
C ILE A 273 36.07 24.68 -5.09
N ASP A 274 36.79 25.21 -6.07
CA ASP A 274 36.73 24.75 -7.45
C ASP A 274 37.23 23.30 -7.62
N ARG A 275 38.33 22.93 -6.95
CA ARG A 275 38.82 21.54 -6.94
C ARG A 275 37.85 20.59 -6.24
N TRP A 276 37.25 21.04 -5.13
CA TRP A 276 36.23 20.26 -4.44
C TRP A 276 34.99 20.04 -5.32
N ALA A 277 34.53 21.09 -6.00
CA ALA A 277 33.39 21.01 -6.92
C ALA A 277 33.67 20.04 -8.07
N GLN A 278 34.86 20.06 -8.66
CA GLN A 278 35.25 19.09 -9.70
C GLN A 278 35.27 17.65 -9.18
N GLN A 279 35.72 17.44 -7.94
CA GLN A 279 35.70 16.11 -7.32
C GLN A 279 34.26 15.64 -7.04
N LYS A 280 33.40 16.55 -6.59
CA LYS A 280 31.97 16.28 -6.34
C LYS A 280 31.21 15.89 -7.61
N ILE A 281 31.48 16.57 -8.72
CA ILE A 281 30.94 16.21 -10.05
C ILE A 281 31.47 14.85 -10.49
N LYS A 282 32.77 14.61 -10.33
CA LYS A 282 33.40 13.34 -10.71
C LYS A 282 32.91 12.15 -9.89
N ASN A 283 32.63 12.36 -8.61
CA ASN A 283 32.10 11.34 -7.70
C ASN A 283 30.61 11.09 -7.89
N ASP A 284 29.93 11.94 -8.68
CA ASP A 284 28.52 11.79 -9.02
C ASP A 284 27.63 11.82 -7.75
N ASP A 285 27.92 12.77 -6.86
CA ASP A 285 27.22 12.93 -5.58
C ASP A 285 25.74 13.26 -5.77
N GLU A 286 24.87 12.65 -4.94
CA GLU A 286 23.41 12.69 -5.11
C GLU A 286 22.81 14.11 -5.02
N ASP A 287 23.27 14.93 -4.08
CA ASP A 287 22.83 16.32 -3.92
C ASP A 287 23.16 17.16 -5.16
N PHE A 288 24.38 17.04 -5.68
CA PHE A 288 24.77 17.69 -6.93
C PHE A 288 23.92 17.23 -8.12
N LYS A 289 23.71 15.92 -8.31
CA LYS A 289 22.90 15.41 -9.42
C LYS A 289 21.49 15.97 -9.42
N ARG A 290 20.85 15.96 -8.25
CA ARG A 290 19.46 16.40 -8.13
C ARG A 290 19.31 17.90 -8.38
N TRP A 291 20.28 18.72 -7.94
CA TRP A 291 20.34 20.14 -8.26
C TRP A 291 20.64 20.41 -9.74
N SER A 292 21.61 19.71 -10.32
CA SER A 292 21.95 19.81 -11.75
C SER A 292 20.75 19.45 -12.64
N MET A 293 20.10 18.31 -12.38
CA MET A 293 18.92 17.87 -13.13
C MET A 293 17.76 18.89 -13.03
N ALA A 294 17.49 19.41 -11.83
CA ALA A 294 16.38 20.33 -11.63
C ALA A 294 16.63 21.71 -12.25
N LEU A 295 17.85 22.24 -12.17
CA LEU A 295 18.19 23.54 -12.77
C LEU A 295 18.32 23.44 -14.30
N ARG A 296 18.84 22.33 -14.85
CA ARG A 296 18.89 22.10 -16.31
C ARG A 296 17.50 22.06 -16.95
N ALA A 297 16.48 21.61 -16.21
CA ALA A 297 15.09 21.60 -16.66
C ALA A 297 14.42 22.98 -16.62
N ALA A 298 15.01 23.99 -15.95
CA ALA A 298 14.42 25.31 -15.84
C ALA A 298 14.54 26.09 -17.18
N PRO A 299 13.47 26.71 -17.69
CA PRO A 299 13.51 27.48 -18.92
C PRO A 299 14.55 28.59 -18.87
N ASN A 300 15.33 28.75 -19.95
CA ASN A 300 16.35 29.78 -20.07
C ASN A 300 17.45 29.75 -18.98
N ILE A 301 17.69 28.61 -18.30
CA ILE A 301 18.65 28.55 -17.17
C ILE A 301 20.05 29.10 -17.51
N LEU A 302 20.54 28.84 -18.72
CA LEU A 302 21.85 29.28 -19.19
C LEU A 302 21.96 30.80 -19.40
N LYS A 303 20.82 31.52 -19.46
CA LYS A 303 20.77 32.98 -19.63
C LYS A 303 20.76 33.74 -18.30
N TYR A 304 20.53 33.06 -17.17
CA TYR A 304 20.53 33.69 -15.85
C TYR A 304 21.95 34.00 -15.37
N SER A 305 22.08 35.10 -14.64
CA SER A 305 23.33 35.57 -14.07
C SER A 305 23.87 34.59 -13.02
N ARG A 306 25.19 34.61 -12.80
CA ARG A 306 25.87 33.73 -11.84
C ARG A 306 25.34 33.89 -10.42
N GLU A 307 25.00 35.11 -10.04
CA GLU A 307 24.40 35.44 -8.75
C GLU A 307 23.02 34.82 -8.59
N THR A 308 22.25 34.72 -9.68
CA THR A 308 20.94 34.06 -9.66
C THR A 308 21.09 32.55 -9.45
N ILE A 309 22.05 31.92 -10.13
CA ILE A 309 22.33 30.46 -9.99
C ILE A 309 22.84 30.13 -8.57
N PHE A 310 23.75 30.93 -8.02
CA PHE A 310 24.18 30.75 -6.64
C PHE A 310 23.06 31.04 -5.65
N GLY A 311 22.23 32.05 -5.93
CA GLY A 311 21.11 32.43 -5.10
C GLY A 311 20.07 31.32 -4.96
N VAL A 312 19.67 30.66 -6.05
CA VAL A 312 18.63 29.62 -6.01
C VAL A 312 19.07 28.38 -5.23
N VAL A 313 20.36 28.02 -5.31
CA VAL A 313 20.91 26.88 -4.57
C VAL A 313 21.08 27.22 -3.09
N ARG A 314 21.61 28.41 -2.77
CA ARG A 314 21.99 28.76 -1.39
C ARG A 314 20.83 29.28 -0.53
N ASN A 315 19.76 29.80 -1.13
CA ASN A 315 18.60 30.27 -0.38
C ASN A 315 17.50 29.20 -0.24
N VAL A 316 17.84 27.95 -0.51
CA VAL A 316 16.91 26.83 -0.40
C VAL A 316 16.32 26.75 1.03
N PRO A 317 14.99 26.64 1.20
CA PRO A 317 14.36 26.65 2.53
C PRO A 317 14.79 25.49 3.45
N SER A 318 15.27 24.39 2.88
CA SER A 318 15.79 23.23 3.59
C SER A 318 16.94 22.63 2.78
N SER A 319 18.04 22.27 3.45
CA SER A 319 19.20 21.62 2.81
C SER A 319 18.84 20.33 2.11
N ASP A 320 17.80 19.64 2.57
CA ASP A 320 17.43 18.28 2.13
C ASP A 320 16.34 18.31 1.04
N MET A 321 15.95 19.51 0.60
CA MET A 321 14.89 19.69 -0.38
C MET A 321 15.22 19.03 -1.73
N TYR A 322 16.49 18.76 -2.01
CA TYR A 322 16.91 18.00 -3.19
C TYR A 322 16.36 16.56 -3.20
N HIS A 323 16.05 15.96 -2.05
CA HIS A 323 15.39 14.65 -1.99
C HIS A 323 13.94 14.66 -2.52
N PHE A 324 13.34 15.84 -2.72
CA PHE A 324 11.94 16.02 -3.14
C PHE A 324 11.85 16.77 -4.49
N PRO A 325 11.90 16.07 -5.64
CA PRO A 325 12.04 16.71 -6.96
C PRO A 325 10.91 17.66 -7.37
N ALA A 326 9.68 17.42 -6.92
CA ALA A 326 8.54 18.31 -7.20
C ALA A 326 8.67 19.63 -6.43
N THR A 327 9.02 19.56 -5.14
CA THR A 327 9.24 20.72 -4.27
C THR A 327 10.47 21.52 -4.70
N LEU A 328 11.55 20.83 -5.09
CA LEU A 328 12.76 21.47 -5.63
C LEU A 328 12.46 22.26 -6.91
N ARG A 329 11.70 21.68 -7.85
CA ARG A 329 11.29 22.37 -9.08
C ARG A 329 10.41 23.58 -8.80
N SER A 330 9.40 23.42 -7.93
CA SER A 330 8.52 24.53 -7.52
C SER A 330 9.31 25.67 -6.86
N TRP A 331 10.32 25.35 -6.05
CA TRP A 331 11.24 26.34 -5.48
C TRP A 331 12.07 27.06 -6.54
N ILE A 332 12.67 26.31 -7.48
CA ILE A 332 13.48 26.89 -8.55
C ILE A 332 12.64 27.84 -9.40
N GLU A 333 11.44 27.41 -9.81
CA GLU A 333 10.50 28.23 -10.57
C GLU A 333 10.13 29.51 -9.80
N LYS A 334 9.77 29.36 -8.51
CA LYS A 334 9.43 30.50 -7.65
C LYS A 334 10.62 31.46 -7.51
N TYR A 335 11.80 30.96 -7.16
CA TYR A 335 13.00 31.78 -6.95
C TYR A 335 13.43 32.50 -8.23
N LEU A 336 13.41 31.82 -9.38
CA LEU A 336 13.72 32.43 -10.67
C LEU A 336 12.67 33.48 -11.07
N SER A 337 11.41 33.31 -10.68
CA SER A 337 10.36 34.32 -10.92
C SER A 337 10.51 35.57 -10.03
N GLU A 338 10.92 35.41 -8.77
CA GLU A 338 11.01 36.50 -7.79
C GLU A 338 12.37 37.22 -7.82
N HIS A 339 13.44 36.50 -8.17
CA HIS A 339 14.83 36.96 -8.04
C HIS A 339 15.67 36.78 -9.30
N GLY A 340 15.09 36.26 -10.39
CA GLY A 340 15.80 35.98 -11.62
C GLY A 340 16.36 37.22 -12.30
N VAL A 341 17.67 37.26 -12.50
CA VAL A 341 18.35 38.30 -13.27
C VAL A 341 19.03 37.66 -14.48
N TYR A 342 18.73 38.14 -15.69
CA TYR A 342 19.41 37.70 -16.90
C TYR A 342 20.75 38.41 -17.09
N GLU A 343 21.75 37.66 -17.54
CA GLU A 343 23.10 38.19 -17.76
C GLU A 343 23.17 39.14 -18.98
N PHE A 344 22.30 38.93 -19.97
CA PHE A 344 22.25 39.68 -21.23
C PHE A 344 20.88 40.34 -21.48
N GLY A 345 20.50 41.34 -20.68
CA GLY A 345 19.29 42.14 -20.94
C GLY A 345 17.96 41.37 -20.82
N ALA A 346 16.83 42.06 -21.05
CA ALA A 346 15.48 41.56 -20.71
C ALA A 346 15.09 40.25 -21.41
N ALA A 347 14.22 39.47 -20.75
CA ALA A 347 13.68 38.20 -21.21
C ALA A 347 13.07 38.32 -22.63
N PRO A 348 13.31 37.34 -23.54
CA PRO A 348 12.53 37.28 -24.76
C PRO A 348 11.09 36.91 -24.40
N ASP A 349 10.19 37.79 -24.83
CA ASP A 349 8.73 37.65 -24.96
C ASP A 349 7.85 37.76 -23.70
N ALA A 350 7.52 39.02 -23.38
CA ALA A 350 6.29 39.38 -22.69
C ALA A 350 5.72 40.73 -23.16
N VAL A 351 5.44 40.92 -24.46
CA VAL A 351 4.38 41.87 -24.93
C VAL A 351 3.88 41.50 -26.35
N HIS A 352 2.70 40.87 -26.48
CA HIS A 352 1.55 41.41 -27.22
C HIS A 352 0.34 40.44 -27.24
N LEU A 353 -0.74 40.83 -26.56
CA LEU A 353 -2.10 40.51 -26.98
C LEU A 353 -2.49 41.52 -28.08
N VAL A 354 -2.80 41.04 -29.29
CA VAL A 354 -4.03 41.29 -30.10
C VAL A 354 -3.82 40.73 -31.53
N ALA A 355 -4.88 40.04 -32.00
CA ALA A 355 -5.16 39.47 -33.33
C ALA A 355 -4.75 38.01 -33.51
N GLU A 356 -5.75 37.15 -33.71
CA GLU A 356 -5.59 35.77 -34.16
C GLU A 356 -4.66 35.72 -35.39
N PRO A 357 -3.60 34.90 -35.36
CA PRO A 357 -3.07 34.29 -36.56
C PRO A 357 -3.82 32.98 -36.82
N GLU A 358 -4.10 32.72 -38.09
CA GLU A 358 -4.75 31.51 -38.59
C GLU A 358 -4.10 30.21 -38.05
N PRO A 359 -4.87 29.10 -37.97
CA PRO A 359 -4.38 27.86 -37.40
C PRO A 359 -3.10 27.40 -38.12
N GLU A 360 -2.03 27.21 -37.35
CA GLU A 360 -0.91 26.40 -37.84
C GLU A 360 -1.43 24.97 -38.10
N PRO A 361 -0.98 24.34 -39.19
CA PRO A 361 -1.56 23.08 -39.65
C PRO A 361 -1.34 22.00 -38.60
N GLU A 362 -2.36 21.15 -38.42
CA GLU A 362 -2.24 19.89 -37.70
C GLU A 362 -0.96 19.13 -38.16
N PRO A 363 -0.31 18.32 -37.30
CA PRO A 363 0.88 17.59 -37.69
C PRO A 363 0.56 16.66 -38.88
N GLU A 364 0.90 17.10 -40.09
CA GLU A 364 0.69 16.34 -41.32
C GLU A 364 1.84 15.37 -41.55
N LEU A 365 1.48 14.13 -41.90
CA LEU A 365 2.39 13.08 -42.37
C LEU A 365 3.05 13.54 -43.69
N VAL A 366 4.33 13.87 -43.63
CA VAL A 366 5.08 14.28 -44.83
C VAL A 366 5.45 13.03 -45.64
N SER A 367 4.88 12.89 -46.84
CA SER A 367 5.21 11.77 -47.74
C SER A 367 6.64 11.88 -48.25
N LEU A 368 7.46 10.86 -48.00
CA LEU A 368 8.83 10.74 -48.52
C LEU A 368 8.89 10.07 -49.91
N GLY A 369 7.72 9.70 -50.47
CA GLY A 369 7.61 8.95 -51.71
C GLY A 369 7.90 7.44 -51.54
N GLY A 370 7.37 6.63 -52.47
CA GLY A 370 7.50 5.16 -52.41
C GLY A 370 6.62 4.46 -51.37
N GLY A 371 5.53 5.11 -50.92
CA GLY A 371 4.63 4.56 -49.89
C GLY A 371 5.12 4.77 -48.45
N ARG A 372 6.15 5.62 -48.23
CA ARG A 372 6.71 5.94 -46.91
C ARG A 372 6.40 7.39 -46.52
N PHE A 373 6.18 7.62 -45.22
CA PHE A 373 5.96 8.93 -44.62
C PHE A 373 6.98 9.17 -43.50
N ASP A 374 7.40 10.42 -43.34
CA ASP A 374 8.24 10.87 -42.23
C ASP A 374 7.37 11.13 -40.99
N VAL A 375 7.66 10.40 -39.92
CA VAL A 375 6.99 10.53 -38.60
C VAL A 375 7.94 11.06 -37.54
N SER A 376 9.15 11.51 -37.90
CA SER A 376 10.15 12.01 -36.94
C SER A 376 9.63 13.14 -36.06
N SER A 377 8.75 14.01 -36.58
CA SER A 377 8.09 15.08 -35.82
C SER A 377 7.11 14.59 -34.74
N LEU A 378 6.53 13.38 -34.92
CA LEU A 378 5.71 12.71 -33.90
C LEU A 378 6.57 12.06 -32.81
N PHE A 379 7.80 11.69 -33.14
CA PHE A 379 8.77 11.10 -32.21
C PHE A 379 9.60 12.15 -31.46
N GLU A 380 9.84 13.35 -32.00
CA GLU A 380 10.55 14.44 -31.29
C GLU A 380 9.80 14.95 -30.06
N ALA A 381 8.48 14.72 -29.98
CA ALA A 381 7.67 14.96 -28.79
C ALA A 381 7.79 13.85 -27.72
N SER A 382 8.50 12.75 -28.01
CA SER A 382 8.81 11.69 -27.05
C SER A 382 9.99 12.08 -26.16
N PRO A 383 9.95 11.83 -24.84
CA PRO A 383 11.06 12.08 -23.91
C PRO A 383 12.38 11.34 -24.24
N LEU A 384 12.38 10.47 -25.26
CA LEU A 384 13.48 9.60 -25.67
C LEU A 384 14.18 10.05 -26.98
N ALA A 385 13.73 11.14 -27.63
CA ALA A 385 14.17 11.50 -28.97
C ALA A 385 15.58 12.09 -29.08
N THR A 386 16.14 12.65 -28.01
CA THR A 386 17.44 13.32 -28.03
C THR A 386 18.58 12.40 -27.57
N VAL A 387 18.97 11.44 -28.41
CA VAL A 387 20.32 10.83 -28.36
C VAL A 387 20.83 10.69 -29.79
N GLN A 388 21.74 11.56 -30.20
CA GLN A 388 22.47 11.42 -31.46
C GLN A 388 23.54 10.34 -31.33
N VAL A 389 23.54 9.39 -32.26
CA VAL A 389 24.62 8.42 -32.47
C VAL A 389 25.43 8.90 -33.66
N ASP A 390 26.64 9.42 -33.42
CA ASP A 390 27.59 9.65 -34.49
C ASP A 390 28.18 8.30 -34.92
N SER A 391 27.89 7.91 -36.16
CA SER A 391 28.51 6.79 -36.86
C SER A 391 29.61 7.31 -37.79
N GLU A 392 30.87 6.92 -37.58
CA GLU A 392 31.75 6.29 -38.59
C GLU A 392 33.12 5.85 -37.99
N PRO A 393 33.85 4.94 -38.65
CA PRO A 393 34.50 3.80 -37.99
C PRO A 393 35.99 3.99 -37.69
N SER A 394 36.44 3.52 -36.52
CA SER A 394 37.87 3.33 -36.24
C SER A 394 38.13 1.93 -35.72
N LYS A 395 39.12 1.27 -36.34
CA LYS A 395 39.66 -0.02 -35.96
C LYS A 395 40.42 0.05 -34.63
N ASP A 396 40.46 -1.11 -33.96
CA ASP A 396 41.33 -1.51 -32.86
C ASP A 396 41.04 -0.92 -31.47
N ALA A 397 40.26 -1.66 -30.66
CA ALA A 397 40.48 -1.77 -29.21
C ALA A 397 39.83 -3.07 -28.69
N GLU A 398 40.62 -3.81 -27.92
CA GLU A 398 40.36 -5.14 -27.38
C GLU A 398 39.09 -5.21 -26.50
N GLN A 399 38.26 -6.22 -26.75
CA GLN A 399 37.11 -6.57 -25.92
C GLN A 399 37.58 -7.25 -24.63
N GLN A 400 37.29 -6.64 -23.48
CA GLN A 400 37.26 -7.32 -22.19
C GLN A 400 35.82 -7.82 -21.94
N PRO A 401 35.59 -9.12 -21.65
CA PRO A 401 34.28 -9.61 -21.26
C PRO A 401 34.06 -9.42 -19.76
N LEU A 402 32.99 -8.71 -19.37
CA LEU A 402 32.40 -8.74 -18.04
C LEU A 402 31.22 -9.73 -18.01
N PRO A 403 30.96 -10.39 -16.88
CA PRO A 403 30.49 -11.78 -16.82
C PRO A 403 29.01 -11.96 -17.15
N GLU A 404 28.72 -13.05 -17.86
CA GLU A 404 27.39 -13.62 -18.03
C GLU A 404 26.80 -14.00 -16.67
N GLN A 405 25.73 -13.33 -16.27
CA GLN A 405 24.75 -13.92 -15.36
C GLN A 405 23.73 -14.66 -16.20
N THR A 406 23.88 -15.99 -16.22
CA THR A 406 22.87 -16.93 -16.70
C THR A 406 21.59 -16.73 -15.89
N CYS A 407 20.51 -16.35 -16.58
CA CYS A 407 19.16 -16.43 -16.05
C CYS A 407 18.61 -17.79 -16.47
N ASN A 408 18.79 -18.79 -15.61
CA ASN A 408 18.09 -20.05 -15.71
C ASN A 408 16.68 -19.86 -15.13
N ASP A 409 15.70 -19.52 -15.97
CA ASP A 409 14.28 -19.75 -15.68
C ASP A 409 13.84 -21.03 -16.39
N ALA A 410 14.39 -22.16 -15.95
CA ALA A 410 13.78 -23.46 -16.14
C ALA A 410 12.73 -23.65 -15.04
N SER A 411 11.51 -23.16 -15.29
CA SER A 411 10.37 -23.46 -14.43
C SER A 411 9.82 -24.85 -14.79
N ASN A 412 10.39 -25.89 -14.19
CA ASN A 412 9.60 -27.04 -13.79
C ASN A 412 10.34 -27.80 -12.69
N ASP A 413 9.93 -27.62 -11.44
CA ASP A 413 10.10 -28.67 -10.44
C ASP A 413 8.88 -28.71 -9.53
N GLY A 414 8.36 -29.92 -9.41
CA GLY A 414 7.13 -30.21 -8.69
C GLY A 414 7.33 -30.17 -7.18
N GLU A 415 6.26 -29.78 -6.49
CA GLU A 415 5.97 -30.34 -5.18
C GLU A 415 4.45 -30.46 -5.01
N LYS A 416 4.05 -31.63 -4.52
CA LYS A 416 2.67 -31.97 -4.18
C LYS A 416 2.19 -31.06 -3.05
N ALA A 417 1.33 -30.10 -3.36
CA ALA A 417 0.44 -29.49 -2.38
C ALA A 417 -0.94 -29.32 -3.03
N GLU A 418 -1.98 -29.84 -2.37
CA GLU A 418 -3.38 -29.72 -2.79
C GLU A 418 -3.74 -28.24 -3.03
N VAL A 419 -3.76 -27.86 -4.30
CA VAL A 419 -4.50 -26.72 -4.80
C VAL A 419 -5.92 -27.23 -4.98
N ALA A 420 -6.90 -26.56 -4.39
CA ALA A 420 -8.29 -26.74 -4.80
C ALA A 420 -8.39 -26.24 -6.26
N GLN A 421 -8.10 -27.15 -7.18
CA GLN A 421 -8.23 -26.97 -8.61
C GLN A 421 -9.72 -26.72 -8.87
N ARG A 422 -10.09 -25.50 -9.21
CA ARG A 422 -11.30 -25.29 -10.00
C ARG A 422 -10.94 -25.69 -11.43
N GLN A 423 -10.94 -27.01 -11.68
CA GLN A 423 -11.12 -27.54 -13.01
C GLN A 423 -12.53 -27.14 -13.42
N GLU A 424 -12.66 -26.06 -14.19
CA GLU A 424 -13.79 -25.98 -15.09
C GLU A 424 -13.60 -27.14 -16.07
N SER A 425 -14.32 -28.23 -15.84
CA SER A 425 -14.67 -29.12 -16.94
C SER A 425 -15.50 -28.27 -17.88
N GLU A 426 -14.88 -27.73 -18.93
CA GLU A 426 -15.67 -27.35 -20.10
C GLU A 426 -16.56 -28.55 -20.38
N PRO A 427 -17.90 -28.38 -20.41
CA PRO A 427 -18.74 -29.49 -20.82
C PRO A 427 -18.20 -29.92 -22.18
N ALA A 428 -17.91 -31.22 -22.30
CA ALA A 428 -17.76 -31.89 -23.58
C ALA A 428 -19.13 -31.85 -24.28
N ALA A 429 -19.58 -30.65 -24.59
CA ALA A 429 -20.59 -30.40 -25.57
C ALA A 429 -19.88 -30.57 -26.91
N ASP A 430 -20.47 -31.41 -27.73
CA ASP A 430 -20.23 -31.63 -29.14
C ASP A 430 -20.30 -30.27 -29.89
N CYS A 431 -19.31 -29.40 -29.68
CA CYS A 431 -19.19 -28.14 -30.39
C CYS A 431 -18.55 -28.50 -31.72
N ALA A 432 -19.38 -28.66 -32.75
CA ALA A 432 -18.91 -28.58 -34.13
C ALA A 432 -17.93 -27.41 -34.22
N GLN A 433 -16.66 -27.67 -34.52
CA GLN A 433 -15.65 -26.63 -34.69
C GLN A 433 -16.24 -25.55 -35.58
N ALA A 434 -16.33 -24.33 -35.05
CA ALA A 434 -16.86 -23.21 -35.80
C ALA A 434 -15.93 -22.99 -37.00
N TYR A 435 -16.38 -23.39 -38.18
CA TYR A 435 -15.60 -23.26 -39.40
C TYR A 435 -15.80 -21.86 -39.98
N PHE A 436 -14.69 -21.16 -40.20
CA PHE A 436 -14.64 -19.87 -40.87
C PHE A 436 -13.83 -20.01 -42.14
N GLU A 437 -14.42 -19.54 -43.24
CA GLU A 437 -13.73 -19.39 -44.51
C GLU A 437 -12.64 -18.31 -44.38
N PRO A 438 -11.58 -18.36 -45.21
CA PRO A 438 -10.56 -17.31 -45.23
C PRO A 438 -11.17 -15.93 -45.42
N GLY A 439 -10.71 -14.97 -44.62
CA GLY A 439 -11.20 -13.60 -44.65
C GLY A 439 -11.11 -12.88 -43.31
N ARG A 440 -11.55 -11.62 -43.31
CA ARG A 440 -11.61 -10.73 -42.16
C ARG A 440 -13.01 -10.72 -41.56
N TYR A 441 -13.12 -10.84 -40.25
CA TYR A 441 -14.37 -10.86 -39.49
C TYR A 441 -14.26 -9.92 -38.28
N ALA A 442 -15.21 -8.98 -38.15
CA ALA A 442 -15.20 -8.02 -37.05
C ALA A 442 -15.80 -8.60 -35.75
N ASP A 443 -16.93 -9.30 -35.84
CA ASP A 443 -17.78 -9.57 -34.67
C ASP A 443 -17.78 -11.05 -34.24
N ILE A 444 -16.60 -11.64 -34.06
CA ILE A 444 -16.49 -13.03 -33.57
C ILE A 444 -16.31 -13.03 -32.05
N SER A 445 -17.15 -13.76 -31.31
CA SER A 445 -16.96 -13.91 -29.86
C SER A 445 -15.63 -14.60 -29.52
N ASN A 446 -15.04 -14.28 -28.37
CA ASN A 446 -13.77 -14.88 -27.95
C ASN A 446 -13.82 -16.42 -27.88
N THR A 447 -14.93 -16.97 -27.36
CA THR A 447 -15.17 -18.42 -27.31
C THR A 447 -15.22 -19.03 -28.71
N ALA A 448 -15.94 -18.40 -29.65
CA ALA A 448 -16.00 -18.86 -31.04
C ALA A 448 -14.63 -18.78 -31.73
N TYR A 449 -13.89 -17.69 -31.53
CA TYR A 449 -12.54 -17.55 -32.08
C TYR A 449 -11.59 -18.64 -31.58
N HIS A 450 -11.60 -18.97 -30.30
CA HIS A 450 -10.73 -20.02 -29.78
C HIS A 450 -11.15 -21.44 -30.20
N ALA A 451 -12.45 -21.68 -30.41
CA ALA A 451 -13.00 -22.95 -30.90
C ALA A 451 -12.92 -23.12 -32.43
N ALA A 452 -12.56 -22.07 -33.17
CA ALA A 452 -12.55 -22.08 -34.62
C ALA A 452 -11.47 -22.98 -35.24
N ASN A 453 -11.54 -23.17 -36.55
CA ASN A 453 -10.49 -23.80 -37.34
C ASN A 453 -9.22 -22.92 -37.43
N GLY A 454 -8.11 -23.53 -37.87
CA GLY A 454 -6.83 -22.86 -38.07
C GLY A 454 -5.92 -22.78 -36.84
N ILE A 455 -4.62 -22.74 -37.11
CA ILE A 455 -3.55 -22.61 -36.11
C ILE A 455 -3.35 -21.13 -35.78
N SER A 456 -3.47 -20.79 -34.49
CA SER A 456 -3.23 -19.44 -33.96
C SER A 456 -1.77 -19.19 -33.59
N SER A 457 -1.39 -17.92 -33.42
CA SER A 457 -0.06 -17.53 -32.92
C SER A 457 0.30 -18.21 -31.61
N THR A 458 -0.65 -18.34 -30.67
CA THR A 458 -0.44 -19.09 -29.40
C THR A 458 -0.13 -20.55 -29.66
N GLN A 459 -0.83 -21.21 -30.59
CA GLN A 459 -0.56 -22.60 -30.96
C GLN A 459 0.83 -22.74 -31.58
N VAL A 460 1.28 -21.78 -32.40
CA VAL A 460 2.64 -21.77 -32.93
C VAL A 460 3.69 -21.63 -31.83
N LYS A 461 3.46 -20.76 -30.83
CA LYS A 461 4.34 -20.64 -29.66
C LYS A 461 4.40 -21.92 -28.84
N ASP A 462 3.27 -22.56 -28.61
CA ASP A 462 3.21 -23.83 -27.89
C ASP A 462 4.01 -24.93 -28.61
N ALA A 463 4.07 -24.91 -29.96
CA ALA A 463 4.93 -25.81 -30.73
C ALA A 463 6.43 -25.52 -30.57
N ARG A 464 6.82 -24.28 -30.23
CA ARG A 464 8.22 -23.93 -29.91
C ARG A 464 8.66 -24.42 -28.54
N ILE A 465 7.73 -24.64 -27.60
CA ILE A 465 8.04 -25.34 -26.35
C ILE A 465 8.45 -26.78 -26.68
N SER A 466 7.60 -27.50 -27.41
CA SER A 466 7.93 -28.73 -28.16
C SER A 466 6.69 -29.21 -28.93
N LEU A 467 6.90 -30.03 -29.95
CA LEU A 467 5.81 -30.70 -30.64
C LEU A 467 5.06 -31.68 -29.73
N MET A 468 5.74 -32.31 -28.77
CA MET A 468 5.09 -33.11 -27.72
C MET A 468 4.13 -32.27 -26.86
N TYR A 469 4.52 -31.06 -26.47
CA TYR A 469 3.66 -30.14 -25.73
C TYR A 469 2.45 -29.69 -26.56
N TYR A 470 2.69 -29.32 -27.83
CA TYR A 470 1.62 -28.98 -28.78
C TYR A 470 0.61 -30.12 -28.91
N HIS A 471 1.09 -31.35 -29.10
CA HIS A 471 0.24 -32.54 -29.21
C HIS A 471 -0.63 -32.72 -27.96
N GLY A 472 0.01 -32.70 -26.78
CA GLY A 472 -0.67 -32.84 -25.49
C GLY A 472 -1.75 -31.77 -25.26
N ARG A 473 -1.50 -30.54 -25.68
CA ARG A 473 -2.40 -29.40 -25.44
C ARG A 473 -3.51 -29.26 -26.48
N HIS A 474 -3.17 -29.37 -27.76
CA HIS A 474 -4.06 -28.99 -28.87
C HIS A 474 -4.66 -30.18 -29.62
N VAL A 475 -3.97 -31.31 -29.65
CA VAL A 475 -4.41 -32.50 -30.40
C VAL A 475 -5.19 -33.45 -29.50
N ILE A 476 -4.55 -33.96 -28.44
CA ILE A 476 -5.17 -34.92 -27.51
C ILE A 476 -5.80 -34.25 -26.27
N LYS A 477 -5.56 -32.95 -26.08
CA LYS A 477 -6.14 -32.12 -25.00
C LYS A 477 -5.95 -32.69 -23.58
N THR A 478 -4.84 -33.38 -23.34
CA THR A 478 -4.43 -33.87 -22.02
C THR A 478 -3.85 -32.78 -21.13
N ILE A 479 -3.32 -31.71 -21.74
CA ILE A 479 -2.78 -30.53 -21.04
C ILE A 479 -3.83 -29.43 -21.03
N GLY A 480 -4.38 -29.12 -19.84
CA GLY A 480 -5.38 -28.06 -19.65
C GLY A 480 -4.84 -26.64 -19.78
N ARG A 481 -5.75 -25.67 -19.90
CA ARG A 481 -5.40 -24.23 -19.85
C ARG A 481 -5.41 -23.76 -18.40
N GLU A 482 -4.27 -23.25 -17.92
CA GLU A 482 -4.20 -22.59 -16.63
C GLU A 482 -4.69 -21.14 -16.73
N ARG A 483 -5.61 -20.74 -15.86
CA ARG A 483 -5.95 -19.33 -15.62
C ARG A 483 -5.33 -18.91 -14.28
N SER A 484 -4.65 -17.77 -14.27
CA SER A 484 -4.05 -17.17 -13.07
C SER A 484 -4.60 -15.77 -12.82
N ASP A 485 -4.58 -15.32 -11.56
CA ASP A 485 -5.07 -13.97 -11.19
C ASP A 485 -4.35 -12.85 -11.95
N ALA A 486 -3.07 -13.05 -12.29
CA ALA A 486 -2.30 -12.11 -13.10
C ALA A 486 -2.81 -12.02 -14.54
N LEU A 487 -3.34 -13.11 -15.11
CA LEU A 487 -4.00 -13.13 -16.41
C LEU A 487 -5.38 -12.45 -16.34
N THR A 488 -6.12 -12.65 -15.25
CA THR A 488 -7.40 -11.96 -14.99
C THR A 488 -7.21 -10.45 -14.96
N PHE A 489 -6.20 -9.94 -14.23
CA PHE A 489 -5.93 -8.50 -14.17
C PHE A 489 -5.47 -7.92 -15.52
N GLY A 490 -4.61 -8.64 -16.25
CA GLY A 490 -4.22 -8.23 -17.61
C GLY A 490 -5.41 -8.15 -18.56
N SER A 491 -6.32 -9.13 -18.47
CA SER A 491 -7.56 -9.15 -19.24
C SER A 491 -8.46 -7.96 -18.90
N LEU A 492 -8.59 -7.60 -17.61
CA LEU A 492 -9.33 -6.42 -17.18
C LEU A 492 -8.75 -5.13 -17.77
N VAL A 493 -7.42 -4.95 -17.73
CA VAL A 493 -6.75 -3.78 -18.30
C VAL A 493 -6.98 -3.70 -19.81
N HIS A 494 -6.87 -4.83 -20.51
CA HIS A 494 -7.08 -4.93 -21.94
C HIS A 494 -8.54 -4.58 -22.32
N THR A 495 -9.53 -5.20 -21.67
CA THR A 495 -10.95 -4.86 -21.87
C THR A 495 -11.23 -3.39 -21.59
N LEU A 496 -10.73 -2.82 -20.49
CA LEU A 496 -10.93 -1.39 -20.20
C LEU A 496 -10.29 -0.48 -21.26
N ALA A 497 -9.12 -0.84 -21.78
CA ALA A 497 -8.42 -0.01 -22.76
C ALA A 497 -9.06 -0.07 -24.16
N LEU A 498 -9.61 -1.22 -24.55
CA LEU A 498 -10.02 -1.49 -25.93
C LEU A 498 -11.54 -1.61 -26.11
N GLU A 499 -12.22 -2.31 -25.20
CA GLU A 499 -13.67 -2.60 -25.25
C GLU A 499 -14.36 -2.34 -23.88
N PRO A 500 -14.32 -1.11 -23.34
CA PRO A 500 -14.84 -0.82 -21.99
C PRO A 500 -16.34 -1.15 -21.82
N GLU A 501 -17.11 -1.17 -22.91
CA GLU A 501 -18.51 -1.59 -22.95
C GLU A 501 -18.73 -3.08 -22.63
N ASN A 502 -17.71 -3.92 -22.84
CA ASN A 502 -17.75 -5.35 -22.54
C ASN A 502 -17.49 -5.65 -21.05
N LEU A 503 -17.17 -4.63 -20.23
CA LEU A 503 -16.79 -4.82 -18.83
C LEU A 503 -17.86 -5.56 -18.02
N GLU A 504 -19.13 -5.13 -18.10
CA GLU A 504 -20.23 -5.76 -17.33
C GLU A 504 -20.57 -7.16 -17.83
N ARG A 505 -20.26 -7.45 -19.10
CA ARG A 505 -20.45 -8.76 -19.72
C ARG A 505 -19.42 -9.76 -19.21
N ASP A 506 -18.15 -9.36 -19.14
CA ASP A 506 -17.02 -10.27 -18.91
C ASP A 506 -16.58 -10.33 -17.45
N PHE A 507 -16.85 -9.27 -16.67
CA PHE A 507 -16.40 -9.14 -15.28
C PHE A 507 -17.57 -8.89 -14.31
N ASN A 508 -17.48 -9.52 -13.14
CA ASN A 508 -18.35 -9.26 -12.01
C ASN A 508 -17.56 -8.45 -10.97
N VAL A 509 -17.81 -7.13 -10.97
CA VAL A 509 -17.09 -6.16 -10.13
C VAL A 509 -17.67 -6.15 -8.72
N GLU A 510 -16.79 -6.18 -7.72
CA GLU A 510 -17.14 -6.11 -6.30
C GLU A 510 -18.12 -4.95 -6.06
N PRO A 511 -19.29 -5.20 -5.44
CA PRO A 511 -20.31 -4.18 -5.27
C PRO A 511 -19.87 -3.09 -4.27
N ILE A 512 -20.23 -1.83 -4.57
CA ILE A 512 -20.02 -0.70 -3.64
C ILE A 512 -21.03 -0.82 -2.51
N ILE A 513 -20.55 -0.81 -1.26
CA ILE A 513 -21.41 -0.86 -0.07
C ILE A 513 -22.22 0.45 0.00
N PRO A 514 -23.57 0.39 -0.05
CA PRO A 514 -24.39 1.59 -0.06
C PRO A 514 -24.44 2.28 1.31
N ASP A 515 -24.66 3.60 1.30
CA ASP A 515 -24.81 4.40 2.51
C ASP A 515 -25.98 3.88 3.36
N GLY A 516 -25.69 3.57 4.63
CA GLY A 516 -26.66 3.00 5.57
C GLY A 516 -26.66 1.46 5.64
N ALA A 517 -25.81 0.77 4.87
CA ALA A 517 -25.62 -0.66 5.05
C ALA A 517 -24.94 -0.99 6.39
N PHE A 518 -25.33 -2.12 6.98
CA PHE A 518 -24.72 -2.62 8.20
C PHE A 518 -23.39 -3.31 7.86
N THR A 519 -22.29 -2.73 8.32
CA THR A 519 -20.93 -3.20 8.01
C THR A 519 -20.32 -4.06 9.12
N ASN A 520 -20.81 -3.94 10.34
CA ASN A 520 -20.31 -4.68 11.48
C ASN A 520 -21.34 -4.80 12.60
N THR A 521 -21.05 -5.67 13.57
CA THR A 521 -21.92 -5.91 14.72
C THR A 521 -22.17 -4.67 15.58
N ALA A 522 -21.25 -3.69 15.61
CA ALA A 522 -21.46 -2.45 16.36
C ALA A 522 -22.53 -1.57 15.70
N SER A 523 -22.52 -1.44 14.37
CA SER A 523 -23.57 -0.73 13.62
C SER A 523 -24.94 -1.37 13.80
N MET A 524 -24.99 -2.71 13.86
CA MET A 524 -26.21 -3.47 14.13
C MET A 524 -26.73 -3.23 15.55
N ARG A 525 -25.85 -3.26 16.55
CA ARG A 525 -26.20 -2.98 17.95
C ARG A 525 -26.71 -1.56 18.12
N ALA A 526 -26.00 -0.57 17.58
CA ALA A 526 -26.38 0.83 17.68
C ALA A 526 -27.78 1.09 17.09
N PHE A 527 -28.11 0.45 15.97
CA PHE A 527 -29.46 0.55 15.39
C PHE A 527 -30.54 -0.08 16.27
N ILE A 528 -30.27 -1.25 16.87
CA ILE A 528 -31.21 -1.89 17.79
C ILE A 528 -31.39 -1.04 19.06
N GLU A 529 -30.31 -0.49 19.61
CA GLU A 529 -30.35 0.44 20.76
C GLU A 529 -31.17 1.68 20.44
N GLN A 530 -30.90 2.34 19.31
CA GLN A 530 -31.65 3.50 18.85
C GLN A 530 -33.13 3.17 18.67
N HIS A 531 -33.46 2.02 18.08
CA HIS A 531 -34.85 1.57 17.97
C HIS A 531 -35.48 1.36 19.36
N ASN A 532 -34.78 0.69 20.27
CA ASN A 532 -35.24 0.48 21.65
C ASN A 532 -35.45 1.80 22.40
N GLU A 533 -34.62 2.82 22.16
CA GLU A 533 -34.79 4.15 22.75
C GLU A 533 -36.06 4.87 22.25
N THR A 534 -36.53 4.54 21.04
CA THR A 534 -37.81 5.06 20.53
C THR A 534 -39.04 4.38 21.15
N LEU A 535 -38.86 3.22 21.79
CA LEU A 535 -39.97 2.53 22.45
C LEU A 535 -40.40 3.27 23.73
N PRO A 536 -41.70 3.33 24.03
CA PRO A 536 -42.19 3.86 25.30
C PRO A 536 -41.53 3.16 26.49
N LYS A 537 -41.10 3.93 27.50
CA LYS A 537 -40.49 3.36 28.71
C LYS A 537 -41.54 2.57 29.50
N MET A 538 -41.31 1.27 29.62
CA MET A 538 -42.10 0.37 30.44
C MET A 538 -41.95 0.73 31.93
N ALA A 539 -43.03 0.73 32.71
CA ALA A 539 -42.96 1.03 34.14
C ALA A 539 -42.19 -0.06 34.91
N ASP A 540 -41.22 0.27 35.76
CA ASP A 540 -40.46 -0.78 36.47
C ASP A 540 -41.31 -1.53 37.52
N THR A 541 -40.83 -2.68 37.97
CA THR A 541 -41.55 -3.52 38.94
C THR A 541 -41.80 -2.82 40.27
N ASP A 542 -40.94 -1.88 40.65
CA ASP A 542 -41.08 -1.15 41.91
C ASP A 542 -42.14 -0.04 41.80
N THR A 543 -42.26 0.62 40.65
CA THR A 543 -43.35 1.55 40.35
C THR A 543 -44.69 0.80 40.33
N LEU A 544 -44.75 -0.35 39.64
CA LEU A 544 -45.95 -1.19 39.61
C LEU A 544 -46.33 -1.67 41.01
N ARG A 545 -45.35 -2.07 41.83
CA ARG A 545 -45.57 -2.45 43.22
C ARG A 545 -46.08 -1.28 44.05
N THR A 546 -45.50 -0.10 43.88
CA THR A 546 -45.90 1.11 44.60
C THR A 546 -47.36 1.47 44.32
N VAL A 547 -47.82 1.36 43.07
CA VAL A 547 -49.23 1.62 42.72
C VAL A 547 -50.16 0.61 43.42
N ILE A 548 -49.77 -0.66 43.48
CA ILE A 548 -50.53 -1.70 44.20
C ILE A 548 -50.52 -1.43 45.71
N ASP A 549 -49.37 -1.07 46.28
CA ASP A 549 -49.21 -0.75 47.70
C ASP A 549 -50.02 0.49 48.10
N GLU A 550 -50.03 1.55 47.28
CA GLU A 550 -50.86 2.74 47.49
C GLU A 550 -52.36 2.42 47.43
N HIS A 551 -52.77 1.47 46.58
CA HIS A 551 -54.15 0.97 46.58
C HIS A 551 -54.44 0.17 47.84
N ASN A 552 -53.58 -0.78 48.19
CA ASN A 552 -53.71 -1.60 49.39
C ASN A 552 -53.75 -0.76 50.67
N ALA A 553 -53.00 0.34 50.74
CA ALA A 553 -52.99 1.28 51.86
C ALA A 553 -54.31 2.03 52.03
N LYS A 554 -55.14 2.14 50.98
CA LYS A 554 -56.49 2.74 51.03
C LYS A 554 -57.55 1.74 51.48
N LEU A 555 -57.23 0.44 51.57
CA LEU A 555 -58.16 -0.57 52.04
C LEU A 555 -58.32 -0.51 53.57
N PRO A 556 -59.52 -0.79 54.11
CA PRO A 556 -59.74 -0.81 55.56
C PRO A 556 -58.85 -1.86 56.23
N THR A 557 -58.10 -1.47 57.26
CA THR A 557 -57.23 -2.41 57.98
C THR A 557 -58.07 -3.40 58.80
N PRO A 558 -57.85 -4.71 58.65
CA PRO A 558 -58.52 -5.71 59.46
C PRO A 558 -58.26 -5.47 60.95
N TYR A 559 -59.31 -5.57 61.76
CA TYR A 559 -59.18 -5.39 63.19
C TYR A 559 -58.37 -6.52 63.83
N ALA A 560 -57.50 -6.18 64.79
CA ALA A 560 -56.62 -7.14 65.44
C ALA A 560 -57.40 -8.20 66.24
N LEU A 561 -57.05 -9.48 66.04
CA LEU A 561 -57.61 -10.61 66.79
C LEU A 561 -56.78 -11.00 68.04
N GLY A 562 -55.63 -10.34 68.23
CA GLY A 562 -54.73 -10.48 69.38
C GLY A 562 -54.92 -9.34 70.37
N GLY A 563 -54.96 -9.65 71.67
CA GLY A 563 -55.19 -8.68 72.74
C GLY A 563 -55.85 -9.30 73.97
N ASN A 564 -55.87 -8.56 75.07
CA ASN A 564 -56.60 -8.93 76.28
C ASN A 564 -58.13 -8.77 76.09
N ALA A 565 -58.94 -9.29 77.01
CA ALA A 565 -60.40 -9.30 76.85
C ALA A 565 -61.02 -7.89 76.71
N ASP A 566 -60.41 -6.89 77.35
CA ASP A 566 -60.89 -5.50 77.31
C ASP A 566 -60.56 -4.83 75.97
N GLU A 567 -59.38 -5.10 75.39
CA GLU A 567 -58.98 -4.63 74.06
C GLU A 567 -59.89 -5.19 72.96
N ILE A 568 -60.20 -6.49 73.04
CA ILE A 568 -61.11 -7.15 72.10
C ILE A 568 -62.54 -6.59 72.23
N GLY A 569 -62.98 -6.24 73.45
CA GLY A 569 -64.28 -5.61 73.68
C GLY A 569 -64.39 -4.19 73.08
N ARG A 570 -63.29 -3.42 73.13
CA ARG A 570 -63.22 -2.10 72.48
C ARG A 570 -63.29 -2.21 70.97
N ILE A 571 -62.57 -3.16 70.39
CA ILE A 571 -62.61 -3.43 68.94
C ILE A 571 -64.00 -3.89 68.51
N TYR A 572 -64.65 -4.77 69.29
CA TYR A 572 -66.01 -5.23 69.02
C TYR A 572 -67.03 -4.07 68.99
N SER A 573 -66.88 -3.09 69.88
CA SER A 573 -67.78 -1.92 69.95
C SER A 573 -67.62 -0.96 68.76
N LEU A 574 -66.50 -1.05 68.04
CA LEU A 574 -66.22 -0.28 66.83
C LEU A 574 -66.75 -0.96 65.56
N LEU A 575 -67.21 -2.22 65.65
CA LEU A 575 -67.82 -2.90 64.52
C LEU A 575 -69.15 -2.23 64.13
N PRO A 576 -69.55 -2.26 62.85
CA PRO A 576 -70.89 -1.85 62.46
C PRO A 576 -71.97 -2.66 63.20
N PRO A 577 -73.15 -2.08 63.51
CA PRO A 577 -74.20 -2.72 64.29
C PRO A 577 -74.61 -4.11 63.79
N GLU A 578 -74.58 -4.32 62.48
CA GLU A 578 -74.88 -5.58 61.81
C GLU A 578 -73.89 -6.73 62.12
N PHE A 579 -72.66 -6.41 62.54
CA PHE A 579 -71.64 -7.39 62.96
C PHE A 579 -71.49 -7.47 64.49
N GLN A 580 -72.27 -6.69 65.25
CA GLN A 580 -72.37 -6.79 66.71
C GLN A 580 -73.44 -7.82 67.12
N THR A 581 -73.25 -9.08 66.72
CA THR A 581 -74.28 -10.13 66.77
C THR A 581 -74.36 -10.93 68.08
N ILE A 582 -73.75 -10.46 69.18
CA ILE A 582 -73.79 -11.16 70.48
C ILE A 582 -75.15 -10.88 71.14
N PRO A 583 -76.01 -11.89 71.40
CA PRO A 583 -77.36 -11.68 71.94
C PRO A 583 -77.39 -11.13 73.38
N ASP A 584 -78.35 -10.25 73.67
CA ASP A 584 -78.55 -9.66 75.00
C ASP A 584 -78.79 -10.71 76.08
N GLY A 585 -77.83 -10.82 77.02
CA GLY A 585 -77.84 -11.78 78.13
C GLY A 585 -76.74 -12.83 78.08
N GLN A 586 -76.02 -12.97 76.96
CA GLN A 586 -74.85 -13.84 76.86
C GLN A 586 -73.58 -13.10 77.31
N LYS A 587 -72.68 -13.77 78.05
CA LYS A 587 -71.43 -13.13 78.49
C LYS A 587 -70.58 -12.79 77.27
N PHE A 588 -70.18 -11.52 77.16
CA PHE A 588 -69.18 -11.03 76.20
C PHE A 588 -67.83 -11.68 76.51
N THR A 589 -67.64 -12.90 76.01
CA THR A 589 -66.37 -13.62 76.12
C THR A 589 -65.44 -13.19 74.99
N ALA A 590 -64.13 -13.15 75.26
CA ALA A 590 -63.14 -12.81 74.26
C ALA A 590 -63.24 -13.69 72.99
N THR A 591 -63.68 -14.94 73.13
CA THR A 591 -63.89 -15.85 72.00
C THR A 591 -65.09 -15.46 71.13
N ALA A 592 -66.23 -15.08 71.72
CA ALA A 592 -67.41 -14.67 70.99
C ALA A 592 -67.18 -13.33 70.26
N MET A 593 -66.53 -12.36 70.93
CA MET A 593 -66.18 -11.07 70.32
C MET A 593 -65.17 -11.24 69.18
N LYS A 594 -64.17 -12.13 69.34
CA LYS A 594 -63.24 -12.49 68.24
C LYS A 594 -63.94 -13.15 67.06
N ALA A 595 -65.02 -13.91 67.26
CA ALA A 595 -65.76 -14.54 66.17
C ALA A 595 -66.49 -13.49 65.32
N CYS A 596 -67.15 -12.52 65.94
CA CYS A 596 -67.79 -11.40 65.25
C CYS A 596 -66.77 -10.50 64.53
N ILE A 597 -65.63 -10.20 65.18
CA ILE A 597 -64.53 -9.44 64.55
C ILE A 597 -63.96 -10.22 63.34
N LYS A 598 -63.84 -11.56 63.45
CA LYS A 598 -63.39 -12.42 62.36
C LYS A 598 -64.37 -12.44 61.19
N GLU A 599 -65.67 -12.46 61.46
CA GLU A 599 -66.72 -12.38 60.44
C GLU A 599 -66.68 -11.04 59.70
N TYR A 600 -66.59 -9.92 60.42
CA TYR A 600 -66.40 -8.61 59.82
C TYR A 600 -65.11 -8.51 58.99
N ASN A 601 -63.98 -8.97 59.53
CA ASN A 601 -62.71 -8.98 58.81
C ASN A 601 -62.76 -9.81 57.52
N SER A 602 -63.59 -10.87 57.47
CA SER A 602 -63.78 -11.70 56.26
C SER A 602 -64.61 -11.01 55.17
N THR A 603 -65.30 -9.90 55.49
CA THR A 603 -66.03 -9.08 54.52
C THR A 603 -65.20 -7.93 53.95
N LEU A 604 -64.01 -7.68 54.49
CA LEU A 604 -63.10 -6.66 54.00
C LEU A 604 -62.44 -7.12 52.68
N PRO A 605 -62.20 -6.21 51.72
CA PRO A 605 -61.46 -6.54 50.52
C PRO A 605 -60.05 -7.07 50.85
N GLU A 606 -59.66 -8.20 50.25
CA GLU A 606 -58.31 -8.73 50.41
C GLU A 606 -57.29 -7.82 49.70
N PRO A 607 -56.15 -7.48 50.35
CA PRO A 607 -55.07 -6.77 49.69
C PRO A 607 -54.54 -7.55 48.49
N LEU A 608 -54.27 -6.84 47.39
CA LEU A 608 -53.68 -7.44 46.20
C LEU A 608 -52.24 -7.88 46.44
N LYS A 609 -51.81 -8.91 45.70
CA LYS A 609 -50.47 -9.48 45.83
C LYS A 609 -49.41 -8.57 45.22
N VAL A 610 -48.36 -8.32 45.99
CA VAL A 610 -47.18 -7.52 45.58
C VAL A 610 -45.94 -8.36 45.25
N SER A 611 -46.11 -9.68 45.22
CA SER A 611 -45.07 -10.68 44.94
C SER A 611 -45.22 -11.25 43.54
N GLY A 612 -44.13 -11.28 42.76
CA GLY A 612 -44.10 -11.87 41.42
C GLY A 612 -43.27 -11.04 40.44
N GLY A 613 -43.15 -11.52 39.20
CA GLY A 613 -42.57 -10.77 38.09
C GLY A 613 -43.53 -9.68 37.57
N ARG A 614 -43.08 -8.90 36.57
CA ARG A 614 -43.85 -7.81 35.95
C ARG A 614 -45.27 -8.24 35.55
N ASP A 615 -45.39 -9.36 34.86
CA ASP A 615 -46.68 -9.84 34.34
C ASP A 615 -47.68 -10.17 35.46
N ALA A 616 -47.19 -10.76 36.56
CA ALA A 616 -48.01 -11.04 37.73
C ALA A 616 -48.51 -9.77 38.43
N LEU A 617 -47.68 -8.71 38.46
CA LEU A 617 -48.09 -7.40 39.01
C LEU A 617 -49.08 -6.68 38.08
N LEU A 618 -48.92 -6.80 36.76
CA LEU A 618 -49.87 -6.25 35.78
C LEU A 618 -51.23 -6.97 35.83
N GLU A 619 -51.27 -8.29 36.06
CA GLU A 619 -52.52 -9.03 36.30
C GLU A 619 -53.25 -8.52 37.55
N GLN A 620 -52.53 -8.22 38.63
CA GLN A 620 -53.13 -7.62 39.84
C GLN A 620 -53.62 -6.20 39.57
N LEU A 621 -52.84 -5.38 38.86
CA LEU A 621 -53.22 -4.02 38.49
C LEU A 621 -54.44 -3.99 37.56
N ALA A 622 -54.63 -4.98 36.69
CA ALA A 622 -55.79 -5.07 35.81
C ALA A 622 -57.12 -5.16 36.57
N ILE A 623 -57.11 -5.59 37.84
CA ILE A 623 -58.29 -5.62 38.71
C ILE A 623 -58.71 -4.20 39.15
N ILE A 624 -57.75 -3.28 39.30
CA ILE A 624 -57.97 -1.92 39.80
C ILE A 624 -58.06 -0.91 38.65
N ASP A 625 -57.15 -0.99 37.70
CA ASP A 625 -57.06 -0.11 36.53
C ASP A 625 -56.77 -0.94 35.27
N PRO A 626 -57.83 -1.49 34.64
CA PRO A 626 -57.70 -2.30 33.44
C PRO A 626 -57.16 -1.51 32.24
N GLU A 627 -57.41 -0.20 32.17
CA GLU A 627 -56.92 0.64 31.07
C GLU A 627 -55.42 0.93 31.20
N PHE A 628 -54.91 1.11 32.41
CA PHE A 628 -53.46 1.21 32.66
C PHE A 628 -52.75 -0.11 32.37
N ALA A 629 -53.27 -1.23 32.88
CA ALA A 629 -52.69 -2.55 32.62
C ALA A 629 -52.67 -2.89 31.12
N ALA A 630 -53.77 -2.62 30.39
CA ALA A 630 -53.82 -2.84 28.94
C ALA A 630 -52.82 -1.96 28.17
N ARG A 631 -52.62 -0.69 28.58
CA ARG A 631 -51.62 0.20 27.98
C ARG A 631 -50.20 -0.30 28.22
N GLU A 632 -49.87 -0.73 29.44
CA GLU A 632 -48.53 -1.24 29.78
C GLU A 632 -48.20 -2.59 29.11
N VAL A 633 -49.21 -3.44 28.87
CA VAL A 633 -49.06 -4.71 28.13
C VAL A 633 -48.89 -4.47 26.62
N ALA A 634 -49.49 -3.40 26.09
CA ALA A 634 -49.39 -3.05 24.68
C ALA A 634 -48.02 -2.45 24.28
N ILE A 635 -47.15 -2.10 25.23
CA ILE A 635 -45.80 -1.59 24.96
C ILE A 635 -44.92 -2.74 24.43
N PRO A 636 -44.36 -2.63 23.21
CA PRO A 636 -43.47 -3.65 22.67
C PRO A 636 -42.23 -3.83 23.56
N ALA A 637 -41.83 -5.08 23.80
CA ALA A 637 -40.61 -5.38 24.52
C ALA A 637 -39.37 -4.94 23.71
N PRO A 638 -38.32 -4.39 24.37
CA PRO A 638 -37.09 -4.02 23.68
C PRO A 638 -36.42 -5.26 23.08
N LEU A 639 -35.89 -5.11 21.87
CA LEU A 639 -35.14 -6.17 21.21
C LEU A 639 -33.77 -6.35 21.87
N SER A 640 -33.30 -7.59 21.97
CA SER A 640 -31.98 -7.86 22.54
C SER A 640 -30.85 -7.33 21.64
N VAL A 641 -29.90 -6.64 22.27
CA VAL A 641 -28.66 -6.11 21.66
C VAL A 641 -27.51 -7.12 21.67
N SER A 642 -27.74 -8.31 22.21
CA SER A 642 -26.75 -9.40 22.28
C SER A 642 -27.21 -10.63 21.50
N GLY A 643 -26.25 -11.43 21.03
CA GLY A 643 -26.50 -12.64 20.25
C GLY A 643 -25.45 -12.87 19.17
N ASN A 644 -25.64 -13.92 18.38
CA ASN A 644 -24.87 -14.13 17.16
C ASN A 644 -25.30 -13.10 16.09
N LYS A 645 -24.49 -12.97 15.03
CA LYS A 645 -24.72 -11.96 13.98
C LYS A 645 -26.01 -12.22 13.19
N GLU A 646 -26.31 -13.48 12.89
CA GLU A 646 -27.51 -13.88 12.13
C GLU A 646 -28.80 -13.51 12.86
N ASP A 647 -28.86 -13.74 14.18
CA ASP A 647 -30.01 -13.39 15.02
C ASP A 647 -30.21 -11.88 15.06
N MET A 648 -29.13 -11.11 15.19
CA MET A 648 -29.22 -9.65 15.15
C MET A 648 -29.66 -9.15 13.76
N ALA A 649 -29.17 -9.75 12.68
CA ALA A 649 -29.59 -9.40 11.32
C ALA A 649 -31.08 -9.72 11.11
N ALA A 650 -31.56 -10.87 11.59
CA ALA A 650 -32.96 -11.24 11.54
C ALA A 650 -33.85 -10.24 12.30
N ARG A 651 -33.44 -9.80 13.49
CA ARG A 651 -34.14 -8.76 14.27
C ARG A 651 -34.13 -7.39 13.56
N ILE A 652 -33.03 -7.02 12.92
CA ILE A 652 -32.99 -5.78 12.14
C ILE A 652 -33.93 -5.87 10.94
N LYS A 653 -33.97 -7.02 10.24
CA LYS A 653 -34.89 -7.26 9.11
C LYS A 653 -36.37 -7.22 9.52
N THR A 654 -36.74 -7.46 10.77
CA THR A 654 -38.13 -7.26 11.23
C THR A 654 -38.51 -5.79 11.37
N ILE A 655 -37.55 -4.91 11.69
CA ILE A 655 -37.76 -3.46 11.79
C ILE A 655 -37.63 -2.79 10.41
N LEU A 656 -36.57 -3.16 9.68
CA LEU A 656 -36.20 -2.62 8.38
C LEU A 656 -36.03 -3.77 7.38
N PRO A 657 -37.09 -4.21 6.69
CA PRO A 657 -37.03 -5.32 5.74
C PRO A 657 -36.08 -5.09 4.56
N THR A 658 -35.79 -3.83 4.22
CA THR A 658 -34.86 -3.43 3.15
C THR A 658 -33.43 -3.27 3.65
N ALA A 659 -33.11 -3.70 4.87
CA ALA A 659 -31.77 -3.59 5.44
C ALA A 659 -30.75 -4.36 4.60
N ILE A 660 -29.67 -3.68 4.21
CA ILE A 660 -28.55 -4.26 3.45
C ILE A 660 -27.41 -4.53 4.42
N PHE A 661 -26.87 -5.74 4.37
CA PHE A 661 -25.72 -6.16 5.16
C PHE A 661 -24.52 -6.30 4.22
N ALA A 662 -23.43 -5.60 4.53
CA ALA A 662 -22.26 -5.57 3.66
C ALA A 662 -21.68 -6.97 3.41
N ASP A 663 -21.71 -7.83 4.43
CA ASP A 663 -21.14 -9.17 4.34
C ASP A 663 -21.99 -10.09 3.46
N GLU A 664 -23.32 -10.05 3.59
CA GLU A 664 -24.23 -10.82 2.74
C GLU A 664 -24.04 -10.46 1.26
N LEU A 665 -23.82 -9.17 0.98
CA LEU A 665 -23.60 -8.62 -0.35
C LEU A 665 -22.23 -9.02 -0.92
N LEU A 666 -21.17 -8.99 -0.12
CA LEU A 666 -19.83 -9.45 -0.51
C LEU A 666 -19.77 -10.97 -0.67
N ASP A 667 -20.46 -11.73 0.18
CA ASP A 667 -20.53 -13.19 0.09
C ASP A 667 -21.34 -13.63 -1.13
N ALA A 668 -22.44 -12.92 -1.46
CA ALA A 668 -23.18 -13.15 -2.70
C ALA A 668 -22.31 -12.90 -3.94
N TRP A 669 -21.46 -11.86 -3.91
CA TRP A 669 -20.51 -11.58 -4.98
C TRP A 669 -19.42 -12.66 -5.10
N LYS A 670 -18.76 -13.04 -3.99
CA LYS A 670 -17.70 -14.08 -4.00
C LYS A 670 -18.17 -15.45 -4.45
N ASN A 671 -19.43 -15.77 -4.16
CA ASN A 671 -20.04 -17.06 -4.47
C ASN A 671 -20.93 -17.01 -5.72
N SER A 672 -20.81 -15.97 -6.55
CA SER A 672 -21.56 -15.91 -7.81
C SER A 672 -21.11 -17.00 -8.77
N ASP A 673 -22.07 -17.71 -9.35
CA ASP A 673 -21.84 -18.75 -10.36
C ASP A 673 -22.25 -18.27 -11.77
N ASP A 674 -21.99 -17.00 -12.06
CA ASP A 674 -22.43 -16.33 -13.30
C ASP A 674 -21.44 -16.47 -14.47
N GLY A 675 -20.34 -17.22 -14.27
CA GLY A 675 -19.28 -17.44 -15.26
C GLY A 675 -18.41 -16.22 -15.57
N ARG A 676 -18.67 -15.06 -14.94
CA ARG A 676 -17.87 -13.84 -15.13
C ARG A 676 -16.65 -13.85 -14.22
N GLN A 677 -15.62 -13.11 -14.62
CA GLN A 677 -14.40 -13.00 -13.85
C GLN A 677 -14.59 -12.02 -12.67
N LEU A 678 -14.33 -12.49 -11.44
CA LEU A 678 -14.45 -11.66 -10.24
C LEU A 678 -13.32 -10.62 -10.20
N VAL A 679 -13.68 -9.35 -9.95
CA VAL A 679 -12.73 -8.24 -9.85
C VAL A 679 -13.04 -7.40 -8.61
N THR A 680 -12.04 -7.13 -7.78
CA THR A 680 -12.20 -6.27 -6.59
C THR A 680 -12.27 -4.78 -6.95
N GLN A 681 -12.81 -3.96 -6.06
CA GLN A 681 -12.82 -2.51 -6.24
C GLN A 681 -11.40 -1.93 -6.34
N GLN A 682 -10.45 -2.49 -5.59
CA GLN A 682 -9.04 -2.10 -5.67
C GLN A 682 -8.44 -2.44 -7.04
N GLN A 683 -8.68 -3.65 -7.56
CA GLN A 683 -8.24 -4.03 -8.90
C GLN A 683 -8.86 -3.14 -9.97
N MET A 684 -10.15 -2.82 -9.84
CA MET A 684 -10.84 -1.91 -10.74
C MET A 684 -10.22 -0.50 -10.72
N GLN A 685 -9.94 0.04 -9.52
CA GLN A 685 -9.30 1.35 -9.38
C GLN A 685 -7.90 1.36 -10.02
N HIS A 686 -7.12 0.32 -9.79
CA HIS A 686 -5.80 0.17 -10.36
C HIS A 686 -5.85 0.05 -11.90
N ALA A 687 -6.74 -0.77 -12.44
CA ALA A 687 -6.90 -0.92 -13.88
C ALA A 687 -7.38 0.39 -14.55
N LYS A 688 -8.25 1.18 -13.88
CA LYS A 688 -8.63 2.53 -14.33
C LYS A 688 -7.46 3.52 -14.31
N ALA A 689 -6.54 3.42 -13.34
CA ALA A 689 -5.34 4.24 -13.33
C ALA A 689 -4.43 3.93 -14.53
N ILE A 690 -4.29 2.64 -14.88
CA ILE A 690 -3.58 2.18 -16.08
C ILE A 690 -4.27 2.66 -17.35
N GLN A 691 -5.60 2.50 -17.46
CA GLN A 691 -6.40 2.99 -18.59
C GLN A 691 -6.20 4.50 -18.78
N ARG A 692 -6.23 5.27 -17.69
CA ARG A 692 -5.95 6.71 -17.74
C ARG A 692 -4.55 6.97 -18.28
N ALA A 693 -3.52 6.27 -17.80
CA ALA A 693 -2.16 6.43 -18.29
C ALA A 693 -2.06 6.16 -19.81
N LEU A 694 -2.67 5.09 -20.29
CA LEU A 694 -2.77 4.75 -21.71
C LEU A 694 -3.44 5.86 -22.52
N PHE A 695 -4.60 6.33 -22.07
CA PHE A 695 -5.41 7.32 -22.79
C PHE A 695 -4.83 8.72 -22.76
N THR A 696 -4.09 9.08 -21.71
CA THR A 696 -3.41 10.39 -21.61
C THR A 696 -2.02 10.39 -22.26
N HIS A 697 -1.49 9.23 -22.65
CA HIS A 697 -0.18 9.17 -23.28
C HIS A 697 -0.22 9.83 -24.67
N PRO A 698 0.71 10.75 -24.99
CA PRO A 698 0.66 11.56 -26.22
C PRO A 698 0.51 10.76 -27.51
N SER A 699 1.18 9.61 -27.61
CA SER A 699 1.18 8.78 -28.82
C SER A 699 0.22 7.58 -28.75
N ALA A 700 0.09 6.90 -27.61
CA ALA A 700 -0.77 5.72 -27.46
C ALA A 700 -2.25 6.09 -27.34
N GLY A 701 -2.56 7.21 -26.67
CA GLY A 701 -3.93 7.70 -26.50
C GLY A 701 -4.66 7.89 -27.83
N PRO A 702 -4.09 8.63 -28.81
CA PRO A 702 -4.67 8.79 -30.14
C PRO A 702 -4.89 7.48 -30.89
N LEU A 703 -3.96 6.52 -30.79
CA LEU A 703 -4.12 5.19 -31.43
C LEU A 703 -5.28 4.42 -30.78
N LEU A 704 -5.29 4.34 -29.46
CA LEU A 704 -6.31 3.61 -28.71
C LEU A 704 -7.69 4.23 -28.85
N GLN A 705 -7.79 5.54 -29.08
CA GLN A 705 -9.07 6.27 -29.20
C GLN A 705 -9.45 6.64 -30.64
N HIS A 706 -8.72 6.13 -31.63
CA HIS A 706 -8.95 6.49 -33.03
C HIS A 706 -10.36 6.06 -33.50
N GLU A 707 -11.08 6.93 -34.21
CA GLU A 707 -12.47 6.68 -34.63
C GLU A 707 -12.60 5.49 -35.59
N GLN A 708 -11.59 5.27 -36.44
CA GLN A 708 -11.56 4.17 -37.41
C GLN A 708 -10.91 2.90 -36.86
N ARG A 709 -10.67 2.83 -35.54
CA ARG A 709 -10.07 1.65 -34.94
C ARG A 709 -11.01 0.44 -35.06
N ALA A 710 -10.46 -0.72 -35.38
CA ALA A 710 -11.14 -1.99 -35.27
C ALA A 710 -10.45 -2.81 -34.18
N VAL A 711 -11.22 -3.21 -33.17
CA VAL A 711 -10.73 -3.96 -32.02
C VAL A 711 -11.01 -5.44 -32.22
N GLU A 712 -10.06 -6.31 -31.88
CA GLU A 712 -10.22 -7.77 -31.86
C GLU A 712 -10.71 -8.40 -33.19
N ALA A 713 -10.42 -7.75 -34.32
CA ALA A 713 -10.78 -8.23 -35.64
C ALA A 713 -10.05 -9.55 -35.95
N SER A 714 -10.82 -10.59 -36.31
CA SER A 714 -10.28 -11.91 -36.63
C SER A 714 -10.00 -12.06 -38.11
N TYR A 715 -8.88 -12.73 -38.41
CA TYR A 715 -8.49 -13.10 -39.76
C TYR A 715 -8.26 -14.61 -39.83
N PHE A 716 -8.81 -15.22 -40.86
CA PHE A 716 -8.59 -16.63 -41.20
C PHE A 716 -7.93 -16.69 -42.58
N GLY A 717 -6.98 -17.61 -42.73
CA GLY A 717 -6.22 -17.75 -43.97
C GLY A 717 -5.53 -19.10 -44.06
N PHE A 718 -4.64 -19.21 -45.03
CA PHE A 718 -3.78 -20.36 -45.23
C PHE A 718 -2.33 -19.93 -45.24
N ASP A 719 -1.45 -20.75 -44.67
CA ASP A 719 -0.03 -20.65 -44.92
C ASP A 719 0.27 -21.22 -46.32
N GLU A 720 0.84 -20.40 -47.20
CA GLU A 720 1.07 -20.76 -48.61
C GLU A 720 2.06 -21.92 -48.78
N GLU A 721 2.99 -22.12 -47.83
CA GLU A 721 4.02 -23.15 -47.91
C GLU A 721 3.49 -24.53 -47.47
N THR A 722 2.80 -24.58 -46.32
CA THR A 722 2.34 -25.83 -45.72
C THR A 722 0.90 -26.20 -46.09
N GLY A 723 0.11 -25.23 -46.57
CA GLY A 723 -1.32 -25.37 -46.81
C GLY A 723 -2.15 -25.47 -45.53
N LEU A 724 -1.55 -25.24 -44.35
CA LEU A 724 -2.26 -25.26 -43.08
C LEU A 724 -3.17 -24.04 -42.95
N GLU A 725 -4.38 -24.26 -42.43
CA GLU A 725 -5.25 -23.16 -42.01
C GLU A 725 -4.63 -22.44 -40.82
N VAL A 726 -4.65 -21.11 -40.86
CA VAL A 726 -4.11 -20.23 -39.82
C VAL A 726 -5.13 -19.17 -39.45
N ARG A 727 -5.03 -18.68 -38.21
CA ARG A 727 -5.88 -17.60 -37.72
C ARG A 727 -5.11 -16.61 -36.87
N VAL A 728 -5.47 -15.34 -36.97
CA VAL A 728 -4.91 -14.28 -36.14
C VAL A 728 -6.00 -13.33 -35.67
N ARG A 729 -5.75 -12.72 -34.52
CA ARG A 729 -6.63 -11.72 -33.91
C ARG A 729 -5.71 -10.70 -33.22
N PRO A 730 -5.28 -9.66 -33.93
CA PRO A 730 -4.60 -8.52 -33.31
C PRO A 730 -5.58 -7.76 -32.41
N ASP A 731 -5.05 -7.15 -31.34
CA ASP A 731 -5.88 -6.40 -30.40
C ASP A 731 -6.54 -5.18 -31.06
N LEU A 732 -5.79 -4.51 -31.94
CA LEU A 732 -6.22 -3.28 -32.59
C LEU A 732 -5.69 -3.20 -34.03
N GLU A 733 -6.54 -2.75 -34.92
CA GLU A 733 -6.23 -2.40 -36.30
C GLU A 733 -6.67 -0.96 -36.57
N ILE A 734 -5.83 -0.20 -37.25
CA ILE A 734 -6.16 1.17 -37.68
C ILE A 734 -5.72 1.36 -39.13
N ASP A 735 -6.58 1.93 -39.96
CA ASP A 735 -6.20 2.42 -41.29
C ASP A 735 -5.84 3.91 -41.17
N LEU A 736 -4.56 4.23 -41.33
CA LEU A 736 -4.04 5.60 -41.30
C LEU A 736 -3.68 6.02 -42.71
N ASN A 737 -4.64 6.61 -43.44
CA ASN A 737 -4.43 7.16 -44.77
C ASN A 737 -3.80 6.17 -45.77
N SER A 738 -4.32 4.94 -45.85
CA SER A 738 -3.81 3.84 -46.70
C SER A 738 -2.59 3.08 -46.15
N VAL A 739 -2.21 3.31 -44.90
CA VAL A 739 -1.26 2.47 -44.16
C VAL A 739 -2.07 1.69 -43.12
N ARG A 740 -2.06 0.36 -43.23
CA ARG A 740 -2.76 -0.52 -42.28
C ARG A 740 -1.82 -0.86 -41.14
N VAL A 741 -2.20 -0.43 -39.94
CA VAL A 741 -1.39 -0.58 -38.74
C VAL A 741 -2.03 -1.61 -37.82
N GLY A 742 -1.27 -2.61 -37.43
CA GLY A 742 -1.60 -3.53 -36.36
C GLY A 742 -1.00 -3.06 -35.03
N VAL A 743 -1.77 -3.11 -33.95
CA VAL A 743 -1.29 -2.77 -32.62
C VAL A 743 -1.70 -3.85 -31.63
N ASP A 744 -0.80 -4.16 -30.71
CA ASP A 744 -1.02 -5.13 -29.64
C ASP A 744 -0.67 -4.51 -28.27
N LEU A 745 -1.58 -4.61 -27.31
CA LEU A 745 -1.49 -4.02 -25.98
C LEU A 745 -0.96 -5.05 -24.99
N LYS A 746 0.21 -4.75 -24.40
CA LYS A 746 0.88 -5.62 -23.44
C LYS A 746 0.99 -4.97 -22.06
N SER A 747 0.28 -5.52 -21.08
CA SER A 747 0.51 -5.20 -19.66
C SER A 747 1.75 -5.96 -19.14
N VAL A 748 2.77 -5.24 -18.68
CA VAL A 748 4.04 -5.81 -18.19
C VAL A 748 4.31 -5.40 -16.76
N SER A 749 5.09 -6.19 -16.02
CA SER A 749 5.70 -5.80 -14.75
C SER A 749 7.20 -6.02 -14.90
N MET A 750 7.98 -4.95 -14.80
CA MET A 750 9.43 -5.00 -15.03
C MET A 750 10.25 -4.80 -13.77
N GLY A 751 9.62 -4.61 -12.61
CA GLY A 751 10.31 -4.44 -11.33
C GLY A 751 11.29 -3.26 -11.35
N ARG A 752 12.42 -3.42 -10.65
CA ARG A 752 13.44 -2.36 -10.50
C ARG A 752 14.45 -2.37 -11.65
N VAL A 753 14.01 -1.96 -12.84
CA VAL A 753 14.89 -1.78 -14.01
C VAL A 753 15.31 -0.32 -14.13
N LYS A 754 16.62 -0.07 -14.22
CA LYS A 754 17.17 1.27 -14.48
C LYS A 754 16.76 1.74 -15.87
N GLN A 755 16.52 3.04 -16.03
CA GLN A 755 16.03 3.63 -17.28
C GLN A 755 16.86 3.21 -18.51
N ASP A 756 18.19 3.27 -18.42
CA ASP A 756 19.09 2.91 -19.54
C ASP A 756 18.99 1.43 -19.95
N ALA A 757 18.58 0.56 -19.02
CA ALA A 757 18.41 -0.86 -19.27
C ALA A 757 16.99 -1.23 -19.74
N LEU A 758 16.03 -0.30 -19.65
CA LEU A 758 14.61 -0.58 -19.93
C LEU A 758 14.37 -0.99 -21.38
N ARG A 759 15.05 -0.34 -22.33
CA ARG A 759 14.95 -0.69 -23.76
C ARG A 759 15.45 -2.12 -24.04
N ALA A 760 16.60 -2.48 -23.46
CA ALA A 760 17.14 -3.83 -23.59
C ALA A 760 16.24 -4.87 -22.92
N LYS A 761 15.65 -4.54 -21.76
CA LYS A 761 14.70 -5.39 -21.06
C LYS A 761 13.41 -5.60 -21.87
N LEU A 762 12.86 -4.55 -22.49
CA LEU A 762 11.70 -4.64 -23.39
C LEU A 762 12.01 -5.49 -24.62
N HIS A 763 13.18 -5.30 -25.23
CA HIS A 763 13.60 -6.14 -26.35
C HIS A 763 13.70 -7.61 -25.95
N ARG A 764 14.32 -7.90 -24.80
CA ARG A 764 14.38 -9.27 -24.28
C ARG A 764 12.98 -9.84 -24.00
N GLU A 765 12.08 -9.04 -23.43
CA GLU A 765 10.68 -9.45 -23.23
C GLU A 765 9.98 -9.82 -24.54
N ILE A 766 10.25 -9.09 -25.63
CA ILE A 766 9.70 -9.36 -26.98
C ILE A 766 10.24 -10.68 -27.55
N ILE A 767 11.53 -10.97 -27.34
CA ILE A 767 12.17 -12.20 -27.79
C ILE A 767 11.70 -13.39 -26.95
N ASP A 768 11.86 -13.33 -25.63
CA ASP A 768 11.58 -14.42 -24.70
C ASP A 768 10.10 -14.86 -24.71
N ARG A 769 9.17 -13.95 -25.05
CA ARG A 769 7.73 -14.24 -25.15
C ARG A 769 7.21 -14.46 -26.58
N ASP A 770 8.12 -14.54 -27.55
CA ASP A 770 7.77 -14.72 -28.96
C ASP A 770 6.78 -13.67 -29.48
N TYR A 771 6.89 -12.42 -29.02
CA TYR A 771 6.01 -11.35 -29.49
C TYR A 771 6.32 -10.98 -30.93
N HIS A 772 7.60 -10.93 -31.30
CA HIS A 772 8.06 -10.74 -32.68
C HIS A 772 7.47 -11.78 -33.64
N LEU A 773 7.41 -13.05 -33.21
CA LEU A 773 6.74 -14.12 -33.95
C LEU A 773 5.25 -13.83 -34.20
N SER A 774 4.53 -13.39 -33.16
CA SER A 774 3.11 -13.05 -33.28
C SER A 774 2.90 -11.86 -34.21
N ALA A 775 3.71 -10.81 -34.06
CA ALA A 775 3.64 -9.62 -34.89
C ALA A 775 3.88 -9.95 -36.37
N ALA A 776 4.85 -10.81 -36.67
CA ALA A 776 5.10 -11.27 -38.04
C ALA A 776 3.91 -12.04 -38.62
N MET A 777 3.37 -13.00 -37.86
CA MET A 777 2.19 -13.76 -38.28
C MET A 777 0.96 -12.87 -38.46
N TYR A 778 0.75 -11.89 -37.57
CA TYR A 778 -0.36 -10.94 -37.67
C TYR A 778 -0.21 -10.07 -38.91
N SER A 779 0.99 -9.55 -39.17
CA SER A 779 1.26 -8.70 -40.32
C SER A 779 1.09 -9.42 -41.65
N ASP A 780 1.54 -10.68 -41.74
CA ASP A 780 1.43 -11.48 -42.96
C ASP A 780 -0.03 -11.86 -43.28
N ILE A 781 -0.80 -12.30 -42.28
CA ILE A 781 -2.18 -12.78 -42.48
C ILE A 781 -3.20 -11.64 -42.58
N ALA A 782 -3.03 -10.59 -41.78
CA ALA A 782 -3.91 -9.43 -41.83
C ALA A 782 -3.46 -8.37 -42.84
N ALA A 783 -2.30 -8.53 -43.49
CA ALA A 783 -1.69 -7.57 -44.42
C ALA A 783 -1.53 -6.18 -43.78
N PHE A 784 -0.81 -6.12 -42.66
CA PHE A 784 -0.41 -4.86 -42.03
C PHE A 784 0.91 -4.36 -42.61
N ASP A 785 0.99 -3.06 -42.88
CA ASP A 785 2.20 -2.38 -43.33
C ASP A 785 3.16 -2.12 -42.16
N GLN A 786 2.63 -1.91 -40.96
CA GLN A 786 3.39 -1.66 -39.74
C GLN A 786 2.73 -2.34 -38.54
N PHE A 787 3.56 -2.68 -37.55
CA PHE A 787 3.11 -3.32 -36.32
C PHE A 787 3.74 -2.67 -35.09
N PHE A 788 2.92 -2.40 -34.07
CA PHE A 788 3.38 -1.80 -32.81
C PHE A 788 2.93 -2.61 -31.61
N TRP A 789 3.77 -2.64 -30.58
CA TRP A 789 3.37 -2.99 -29.23
C TRP A 789 3.18 -1.72 -28.40
N ILE A 790 2.06 -1.62 -27.70
CA ILE A 790 1.87 -0.67 -26.61
C ILE A 790 2.13 -1.44 -25.31
N PHE A 791 3.30 -1.21 -24.71
CA PHE A 791 3.61 -1.71 -23.38
C PHE A 791 3.10 -0.74 -22.33
N VAL A 792 2.44 -1.26 -21.31
CA VAL A 792 2.08 -0.49 -20.11
C VAL A 792 2.49 -1.22 -18.85
N ASN A 793 3.15 -0.50 -17.95
CA ASN A 793 3.57 -1.07 -16.68
C ASN A 793 2.41 -1.17 -15.69
N LYS A 794 2.20 -2.38 -15.18
CA LYS A 794 1.10 -2.72 -14.27
C LYS A 794 1.47 -2.66 -12.79
N ASP A 795 2.67 -2.18 -12.46
CA ASP A 795 3.06 -2.00 -11.07
C ASP A 795 2.33 -0.79 -10.49
N GLU A 796 1.70 -0.98 -9.33
CA GLU A 796 0.81 0.01 -8.69
C GLU A 796 1.53 1.35 -8.49
N GLY A 797 0.93 2.43 -9.00
CA GLY A 797 1.50 3.79 -8.92
C GLY A 797 2.65 4.09 -9.88
N TYR A 798 3.03 3.16 -10.77
CA TYR A 798 4.15 3.31 -11.69
C TYR A 798 3.79 2.91 -13.13
N HIS A 799 2.76 3.56 -13.68
CA HIS A 799 2.16 3.23 -14.99
C HIS A 799 2.80 3.98 -16.16
N TRP A 800 4.08 3.72 -16.44
CA TRP A 800 4.69 4.19 -17.69
C TRP A 800 4.17 3.40 -18.89
N VAL A 801 4.12 4.07 -20.04
CA VAL A 801 3.69 3.51 -21.32
C VAL A 801 4.85 3.63 -22.30
N ALA A 802 5.12 2.59 -23.07
CA ALA A 802 6.12 2.58 -24.13
C ALA A 802 5.50 2.03 -25.41
N ILE A 803 5.72 2.71 -26.53
CA ILE A 803 5.31 2.24 -27.85
C ILE A 803 6.55 1.74 -28.56
N VAL A 804 6.50 0.52 -29.05
CA VAL A 804 7.63 -0.14 -29.70
C VAL A 804 7.17 -0.63 -31.07
N GLU A 805 7.78 -0.10 -32.13
CA GLU A 805 7.58 -0.58 -33.50
C GLU A 805 8.36 -1.89 -33.72
N ALA A 806 7.74 -2.83 -34.42
CA ALA A 806 8.43 -4.01 -34.90
C ALA A 806 9.23 -3.65 -36.16
N SER A 807 10.57 -3.66 -36.05
CA SER A 807 11.42 -3.37 -37.20
C SER A 807 11.27 -4.45 -38.29
N PRO A 808 11.57 -4.13 -39.57
CA PRO A 808 11.51 -5.12 -40.65
C PRO A 808 12.36 -6.37 -40.38
N ASP A 809 13.55 -6.21 -39.82
CA ASP A 809 14.44 -7.33 -39.48
C ASP A 809 13.85 -8.21 -38.36
N LEU A 810 13.19 -7.59 -37.37
CA LEU A 810 12.55 -8.31 -36.28
C LEU A 810 11.32 -9.08 -36.77
N LEU A 811 10.54 -8.50 -37.69
CA LEU A 811 9.43 -9.17 -38.35
C LEU A 811 9.91 -10.31 -39.25
N GLU A 812 11.02 -10.14 -39.97
CA GLU A 812 11.61 -11.21 -40.77
C GLU A 812 12.11 -12.37 -39.90
N LEU A 813 12.76 -12.10 -38.77
CA LEU A 813 13.12 -13.13 -37.80
C LEU A 813 11.88 -13.90 -37.33
N GLY A 814 10.86 -13.18 -36.87
CA GLY A 814 9.61 -13.78 -36.42
C GLY A 814 8.92 -14.61 -37.51
N ARG A 815 9.01 -14.16 -38.78
CA ARG A 815 8.47 -14.85 -39.95
C ARG A 815 9.16 -16.18 -40.20
N LEU A 816 10.48 -16.19 -40.20
CA LEU A 816 11.27 -17.41 -40.39
C LEU A 816 10.98 -18.44 -39.29
N GLU A 817 10.84 -17.98 -38.05
CA GLU A 817 10.55 -18.85 -36.91
C GLU A 817 9.12 -19.42 -36.92
N TYR A 818 8.08 -18.61 -37.18
CA TYR A 818 6.71 -19.14 -37.24
C TYR A 818 6.53 -20.09 -38.42
N LYS A 819 7.12 -19.78 -39.59
CA LYS A 819 7.06 -20.67 -40.76
C LYS A 819 7.81 -21.98 -40.52
N LYS A 820 8.94 -21.95 -39.82
CA LYS A 820 9.60 -23.18 -39.36
C LYS A 820 8.66 -24.00 -38.46
N ALA A 821 8.04 -23.38 -37.47
CA ALA A 821 7.13 -24.07 -36.56
C ALA A 821 5.89 -24.64 -37.30
N LEU A 822 5.32 -23.93 -38.28
CA LEU A 822 4.23 -24.47 -39.11
C LEU A 822 4.66 -25.68 -39.95
N ARG A 823 5.86 -25.67 -40.53
CA ARG A 823 6.43 -26.85 -41.22
C ARG A 823 6.60 -28.03 -40.28
N ASP A 824 7.13 -27.77 -39.08
CA ASP A 824 7.33 -28.79 -38.05
C ASP A 824 5.99 -29.39 -37.61
N ILE A 825 4.96 -28.56 -37.41
CA ILE A 825 3.59 -29.00 -37.13
C ILE A 825 3.02 -29.82 -38.29
N LYS A 826 3.16 -29.36 -39.54
CA LYS A 826 2.68 -30.08 -40.74
C LYS A 826 3.31 -31.47 -40.82
N ASN A 827 4.63 -31.54 -40.65
CA ASN A 827 5.37 -32.79 -40.67
C ASN A 827 4.93 -33.72 -39.53
N ALA A 828 4.70 -33.18 -38.32
CA ALA A 828 4.21 -33.97 -37.19
C ALA A 828 2.81 -34.56 -37.47
N PHE A 829 1.90 -33.78 -38.07
CA PHE A 829 0.60 -34.30 -38.50
C PHE A 829 0.72 -35.37 -39.59
N ASP A 830 1.63 -35.19 -40.55
CA ASP A 830 1.82 -36.15 -41.66
C ASP A 830 2.45 -37.48 -41.20
N THR A 831 3.31 -37.43 -40.19
CA THR A 831 4.08 -38.58 -39.70
C THR A 831 3.55 -39.18 -38.39
N ASP A 832 2.59 -38.51 -37.76
CA ASP A 832 2.12 -38.76 -36.39
C ASP A 832 3.27 -38.86 -35.36
N THR A 833 4.34 -38.09 -35.59
CA THR A 833 5.53 -38.08 -34.74
C THR A 833 5.67 -36.73 -34.04
N TRP A 834 5.58 -36.76 -32.71
CA TRP A 834 5.57 -35.58 -31.85
C TRP A 834 6.78 -35.61 -30.90
N PRO A 835 7.97 -35.17 -31.35
CA PRO A 835 9.20 -35.31 -30.57
C PRO A 835 9.15 -34.57 -29.24
N ALA A 836 9.77 -35.18 -28.23
CA ALA A 836 10.02 -34.58 -26.92
C ALA A 836 10.99 -33.38 -27.03
N PRO A 837 11.00 -32.44 -26.06
CA PRO A 837 11.91 -31.30 -26.05
C PRO A 837 13.40 -31.69 -26.14
N ILE A 838 13.76 -32.83 -25.54
CA ILE A 838 15.10 -33.40 -25.56
C ILE A 838 14.99 -34.76 -26.23
N THR A 839 15.65 -34.91 -27.37
CA THR A 839 15.67 -36.16 -28.15
C THR A 839 17.00 -36.89 -28.10
N GLU A 840 18.03 -36.27 -27.52
CA GLU A 840 19.41 -36.76 -27.50
C GLU A 840 19.88 -36.96 -26.05
N GLU A 841 20.88 -37.82 -25.85
CA GLU A 841 21.57 -37.92 -24.56
C GLU A 841 22.43 -36.68 -24.34
N ILE A 842 22.16 -35.93 -23.26
CA ILE A 842 22.90 -34.70 -22.92
C ILE A 842 24.02 -35.05 -21.94
N VAL A 843 25.22 -34.53 -22.20
CA VAL A 843 26.31 -34.45 -21.22
C VAL A 843 26.33 -33.02 -20.68
N ASP A 844 26.30 -32.88 -19.35
CA ASP A 844 26.39 -31.58 -18.70
C ASP A 844 27.84 -31.10 -18.69
N ASP A 845 28.14 -30.11 -19.54
CA ASP A 845 29.46 -29.49 -19.66
C ASP A 845 29.51 -28.16 -18.89
N LEU A 846 30.69 -27.83 -18.36
CA LEU A 846 30.88 -26.57 -17.65
C LEU A 846 30.79 -25.39 -18.61
N ASN A 847 29.99 -24.39 -18.23
CA ASN A 847 29.92 -23.12 -18.95
C ASN A 847 31.25 -22.34 -18.83
N ASP A 848 31.41 -21.30 -19.65
CA ASP A 848 32.64 -20.50 -19.73
C ASP A 848 33.04 -19.86 -18.38
N TYR A 849 32.08 -19.58 -17.51
CA TYR A 849 32.32 -19.05 -16.18
C TYR A 849 32.89 -20.15 -15.26
N ASP A 850 32.28 -21.32 -15.25
CA ASP A 850 32.70 -22.46 -14.44
C ASP A 850 34.04 -23.05 -14.91
N GLN A 851 34.31 -23.01 -16.21
CA GLN A 851 35.64 -23.34 -16.76
C GLN A 851 36.71 -22.36 -16.23
N ARG A 852 36.44 -21.06 -16.27
CA ARG A 852 37.34 -20.04 -15.72
C ARG A 852 37.54 -20.18 -14.21
N ARG A 853 36.48 -20.48 -13.47
CA ARG A 853 36.53 -20.76 -12.03
C ARG A 853 37.36 -22.01 -11.73
N MET A 854 37.16 -23.10 -12.48
CA MET A 854 37.95 -24.32 -12.32
C MET A 854 39.43 -24.05 -12.57
N GLU A 855 39.77 -23.31 -13.62
CA GLU A 855 41.16 -23.00 -13.94
C GLU A 855 41.80 -22.11 -12.86
N ALA A 856 41.06 -21.11 -12.36
CA ALA A 856 41.52 -20.29 -11.23
C ALA A 856 41.80 -21.14 -9.97
N LEU A 857 40.98 -22.15 -9.70
CA LEU A 857 41.17 -23.08 -8.58
C LEU A 857 42.31 -24.09 -8.80
N ARG A 858 42.66 -24.41 -10.05
CA ARG A 858 43.81 -25.29 -10.35
C ARG A 858 45.16 -24.61 -10.15
N VAL A 859 45.19 -23.28 -10.26
CA VAL A 859 46.40 -22.46 -10.13
C VAL A 859 46.63 -22.00 -8.67
N ALA A 860 45.60 -22.06 -7.83
CA ALA A 860 45.66 -21.79 -6.39
C ALA A 860 46.22 -22.99 -5.60
#